data_AF-A0A7V7CZ94-F1
#
_entry.id   AF-A0A7V7CZ94-F1
#
_cell.length_a   1.000
_cell.length_b   1.000
_cell.length_c   1.000
_cell.angle_alpha   90.00
_cell.angle_beta   90.00
_cell.angle_gamma   90.00
#
_symmetry.space_group_name_H-M   'P 1'
#
loop_
_entity.id
_entity.type
_entity.pdbx_description
1 polymer ?
#
loop_
_entity_poly.entity_id
_entity_poly.type
_entity_poly.pdbx_seq_one_letter_code
_entity_poly.pdbx_strand_id
1 'polypeptide(L)'
;MIIMYGFAQKTKGALLLCAMALSLSFCASQEKPKAISYVAENKVPRKIAVLPPIYLAPKNQDATIAITSGSEEEKFVNDLVRGVIQNQLAGKGYSIQPLDLVDRKLRSKGDAKAWIKMTPTELCSLLSVDGLIYPEILAATMLQAVAYDEYSLEVRLKMFNKEGEDLGTWTESASKRKIAIPTSPIGALATIAEAALDEPAKKHMRLVIYDLGWKIAQVLPDSPYEKALPEILSVDSNIDKGVFAAGEKIEVDLNAEDGLTCTFDIGDFKKNIPMSPVSSGLYKGIYVIRKGDNASNLPLAIHLIKPNGVERTWLETGGAVTIDAIAPPAPLETRTKATREGIRIVWARPETGDLDAFTIERSDSPVGDFAALNSTKDLSYLDAEVSQGKTYYYRVLSVDRIGNRSSPSEVKKSTVPFFDEVKLSDRPKGPLVPGYYSVTGESVVEEGEVLKIAPGTRFRFQPGAKLLTKGVLLAQGSEKDSIIFEGTGWQGISVAAKGRVEISNSDFKGCSPCIELGEGRLDAQSIYLRGDGGSGLIAGEGGQFLLKGASVEGFEKGIIINDARGKIEESTITKNGYGLEFTAGELELNNNNIFGNSEQDMISHQKIVIGNNFLGTDTVKDLKIQGDILVTSLLDSPYPHGRKVVLIDKADITPEKIEAVFQEKKTKGIEAFTLRKFGDAHQFLADALSMKEDKDVYLYLAYTEMILGEEAKSEKTLDRGIKAFPYEVRLYEVYAKSLATRGKKAEAILLLEKAMKMNPDNKSLGIMKDSLLPSPSPKENKVQAPKEAVTPPGKTVPDSSKDAVNFSDLKAAGIDAFKKRDLKKAEGLLNKALSLDQDKEAYLYLAYTQMNLGNEEELEKTLKSGIAAFPDEARLYHIYAKYLSSKGEVEKALALVDQGLKANPDDKNLKMMKDYLKQ
;
A
#
# COMPACT_ATOMS: atom_id res chain seq x y z
N MET A 1 50.08 -13.56 -4.22
CA MET A 1 51.32 -14.19 -3.72
C MET A 1 52.46 -13.23 -4.05
N ILE A 2 52.78 -12.32 -3.13
CA ILE A 2 53.98 -12.34 -2.25
C ILE A 2 55.24 -12.00 -3.08
N ILE A 3 55.62 -10.72 -3.13
CA ILE A 3 56.62 -10.01 -2.29
C ILE A 3 58.08 -10.41 -2.67
N MET A 4 58.88 -9.36 -2.86
CA MET A 4 60.35 -9.28 -2.94
C MET A 4 60.97 -9.34 -4.34
N TYR A 5 61.01 -8.18 -4.99
CA TYR A 5 62.21 -7.73 -5.70
C TYR A 5 62.61 -6.35 -5.15
N GLY A 6 63.55 -6.38 -4.21
CA GLY A 6 64.21 -5.21 -3.65
C GLY A 6 65.46 -4.84 -4.44
N PHE A 7 65.82 -3.56 -4.32
CA PHE A 7 67.16 -3.02 -4.48
C PHE A 7 67.84 -3.15 -5.85
N ALA A 8 67.56 -2.20 -6.75
CA ALA A 8 68.57 -1.48 -7.55
C ALA A 8 67.92 -0.44 -8.48
N GLN A 9 67.58 0.75 -7.96
CA GLN A 9 67.48 1.99 -8.75
C GLN A 9 67.41 3.22 -7.81
N LYS A 10 68.41 3.36 -6.93
CA LYS A 10 68.67 4.55 -6.12
C LYS A 10 70.10 5.02 -6.41
N THR A 11 70.33 5.78 -7.49
CA THR A 11 71.58 6.56 -7.71
C THR A 11 71.58 7.44 -8.98
N LYS A 12 70.43 7.94 -9.45
CA LYS A 12 70.42 9.02 -10.48
C LYS A 12 69.49 10.21 -10.21
N GLY A 13 68.73 10.21 -9.11
CA GLY A 13 67.88 11.34 -8.70
C GLY A 13 68.53 12.35 -7.75
N ALA A 14 69.73 12.08 -7.24
CA ALA A 14 70.34 12.88 -6.17
C ALA A 14 71.34 13.95 -6.65
N LEU A 15 71.66 14.03 -7.95
CA LEU A 15 72.59 15.03 -8.48
C LEU A 15 71.92 16.22 -9.20
N LEU A 16 70.59 16.20 -9.42
CA LEU A 16 69.86 17.37 -9.93
C LEU A 16 69.25 18.25 -8.83
N LEU A 17 69.22 17.77 -7.59
CA LEU A 17 68.65 18.49 -6.43
C LEU A 17 69.65 19.41 -5.71
N CYS A 18 70.96 19.33 -6.02
CA CYS A 18 71.97 20.23 -5.46
C CYS A 18 72.36 21.40 -6.38
N ALA A 19 71.85 21.47 -7.62
CA ALA A 19 72.15 22.57 -8.55
C ALA A 19 71.06 23.68 -8.59
N MET A 20 69.92 23.47 -7.92
CA MET A 20 68.87 24.49 -7.70
C MET A 20 68.86 25.01 -6.25
N ALA A 21 69.93 24.77 -5.50
CA ALA A 21 70.12 25.26 -4.13
C ALA A 21 71.14 26.42 -4.05
N LEU A 22 71.54 27.01 -5.18
CA LEU A 22 72.59 28.04 -5.29
C LEU A 22 72.19 29.25 -6.13
N SER A 23 70.91 29.66 -6.04
CA SER A 23 70.45 30.98 -6.51
C SER A 23 69.34 31.57 -5.63
N LEU A 24 69.25 31.16 -4.36
CA LEU A 24 68.57 31.95 -3.34
C LEU A 24 69.53 33.05 -2.89
N SER A 25 69.68 34.06 -3.75
CA SER A 25 70.17 35.36 -3.32
C SER A 25 69.28 35.80 -2.16
N PHE A 26 69.88 35.85 -0.99
CA PHE A 26 69.38 36.51 0.20
C PHE A 26 69.23 38.01 -0.17
N CYS A 27 68.17 38.37 -0.90
CA CYS A 27 67.69 39.73 -0.93
C CYS A 27 67.02 39.96 0.43
N ALA A 28 67.85 40.17 1.45
CA ALA A 28 67.44 40.98 2.56
C ALA A 28 67.09 42.34 1.96
N SER A 29 65.81 42.59 1.68
CA SER A 29 65.35 43.93 1.37
C SER A 29 65.67 44.75 2.60
N GLN A 30 66.71 45.58 2.52
CA GLN A 30 66.88 46.67 3.46
C GLN A 30 65.59 47.47 3.41
N GLU A 31 64.74 47.36 4.43
CA GLU A 31 63.64 48.29 4.63
C GLU A 31 64.27 49.67 4.72
N LYS A 32 64.08 50.49 3.67
CA LYS A 32 64.44 51.89 3.74
C LYS A 32 63.66 52.47 4.94
N PRO A 33 64.30 53.27 5.82
CA PRO A 33 63.59 53.89 6.93
C PRO A 33 62.39 54.65 6.37
N LYS A 34 61.17 54.22 6.75
CA LYS A 34 59.94 54.88 6.34
C LYS A 34 59.97 56.29 6.90
N ALA A 35 59.82 57.29 6.04
CA ALA A 35 59.69 58.67 6.47
C ALA A 35 58.39 58.80 7.28
N ILE A 36 58.50 59.06 8.59
CA ILE A 36 57.36 59.30 9.46
C ILE A 36 56.85 60.71 9.14
N SER A 37 55.65 60.80 8.54
CA SER A 37 54.97 62.08 8.34
C SER A 37 54.36 62.53 9.66
N TYR A 38 54.88 63.60 10.25
CA TYR A 38 54.33 64.18 11.48
C TYR A 38 53.22 65.17 11.13
N VAL A 39 52.00 64.92 11.64
CA VAL A 39 50.86 65.85 11.52
C VAL A 39 50.68 66.56 12.84
N ALA A 40 50.69 67.90 12.83
CA ALA A 40 50.39 68.66 14.03
C ALA A 40 48.96 68.35 14.50
N GLU A 41 48.77 68.09 15.79
CA GLU A 41 47.50 67.63 16.39
C GLU A 41 46.32 68.56 16.07
N ASN A 42 46.56 69.88 16.04
CA ASN A 42 45.55 70.89 15.69
C ASN A 42 45.15 70.90 14.20
N LYS A 43 45.89 70.20 13.33
CA LYS A 43 45.59 70.06 11.91
C LYS A 43 44.88 68.75 11.56
N VAL A 44 44.83 67.80 12.50
CA VAL A 44 44.14 66.53 12.31
C VAL A 44 42.63 66.81 12.13
N PRO A 45 41.99 66.31 11.06
CA PRO A 45 40.57 66.54 10.83
C PRO A 45 39.72 65.70 11.79
N ARG A 46 38.63 66.26 12.31
CA ARG A 46 37.68 65.51 13.16
C ARG A 46 36.79 64.59 12.35
N LYS A 47 36.10 65.15 11.34
CA LYS A 47 35.18 64.43 10.48
C LYS A 47 35.82 64.22 9.12
N ILE A 48 35.88 62.98 8.64
CA ILE A 48 36.56 62.64 7.38
C ILE A 48 35.67 61.86 6.42
N ALA A 49 35.99 61.94 5.12
CA ALA A 49 35.45 61.06 4.09
C ALA A 49 36.57 60.27 3.42
N VAL A 50 36.36 58.95 3.28
CA VAL A 50 37.23 58.08 2.47
C VAL A 50 36.69 58.06 1.04
N LEU A 51 37.48 58.56 0.11
CA LEU A 51 37.10 58.66 -1.30
C LEU A 51 37.23 57.31 -2.01
N PRO A 52 36.54 57.10 -3.16
CA PRO A 52 36.72 55.90 -3.97
C PRO A 52 38.19 55.73 -4.38
N PRO A 53 38.78 54.52 -4.27
CA PRO A 53 40.16 54.29 -4.66
C PRO A 53 40.40 54.58 -6.14
N ILE A 54 41.60 55.07 -6.46
CA ILE A 54 42.06 55.29 -7.84
C ILE A 54 43.20 54.33 -8.14
N TYR A 55 43.10 53.56 -9.22
CA TYR A 55 44.23 52.79 -9.73
C TYR A 55 45.21 53.69 -10.46
N LEU A 56 46.46 53.69 -10.00
CA LEU A 56 47.56 54.34 -10.70
C LEU A 56 48.35 53.27 -11.44
N ALA A 57 48.19 53.21 -12.77
CA ALA A 57 48.93 52.24 -13.59
C ALA A 57 50.46 52.43 -13.44
N PRO A 58 51.25 51.36 -13.27
CA PRO A 58 52.69 51.46 -13.26
C PRO A 58 53.21 51.96 -14.62
N LYS A 59 54.15 52.93 -14.60
CA LYS A 59 54.74 53.51 -15.82
C LYS A 59 55.68 52.57 -16.60
N ASN A 60 55.97 51.37 -16.08
CA ASN A 60 56.83 50.36 -16.72
C ASN A 60 56.06 49.06 -16.97
N GLN A 61 56.17 48.52 -18.18
CA GLN A 61 55.44 47.32 -18.67
C GLN A 61 55.88 45.98 -18.05
N ASP A 62 56.78 45.96 -17.07
CA ASP A 62 57.24 44.72 -16.39
C ASP A 62 56.57 44.47 -15.02
N ALA A 63 55.58 45.27 -14.62
CA ALA A 63 54.81 45.05 -13.40
C ALA A 63 53.47 44.36 -13.73
N THR A 64 53.34 43.10 -13.33
CA THR A 64 52.13 42.27 -13.43
C THR A 64 50.89 42.99 -12.88
N ILE A 65 50.00 43.45 -13.77
CA ILE A 65 48.63 43.81 -13.42
C ILE A 65 47.79 42.53 -13.56
N ALA A 66 47.45 41.88 -12.46
CA ALA A 66 46.66 40.64 -12.48
C ALA A 66 45.17 40.86 -12.16
N ILE A 67 44.67 42.11 -12.17
CA ILE A 67 43.24 42.42 -12.08
C ILE A 67 42.87 43.30 -13.28
N THR A 68 41.97 42.80 -14.13
CA THR A 68 41.52 43.49 -15.34
C THR A 68 40.68 44.70 -14.98
N SER A 69 40.90 45.85 -15.64
CA SER A 69 40.10 47.04 -15.34
C SER A 69 38.62 46.83 -15.73
N GLY A 70 37.68 47.25 -14.88
CA GLY A 70 36.24 47.05 -15.03
C GLY A 70 35.74 45.67 -14.59
N SER A 71 36.62 44.79 -14.09
CA SER A 71 36.26 43.44 -13.64
C SER A 71 35.53 43.42 -12.29
N GLU A 72 34.88 42.31 -11.98
CA GLU A 72 34.28 42.09 -10.65
C GLU A 72 35.34 42.04 -9.55
N GLU A 73 36.54 41.54 -9.86
CA GLU A 73 37.69 41.52 -8.97
C GLU A 73 38.19 42.93 -8.65
N GLU A 74 38.24 43.84 -9.64
CA GLU A 74 38.62 45.24 -9.41
C GLU A 74 37.62 45.91 -8.46
N LYS A 75 36.32 45.72 -8.72
CA LYS A 75 35.25 46.25 -7.87
C LYS A 75 35.34 45.70 -6.45
N PHE A 76 35.54 44.40 -6.29
CA PHE A 76 35.72 43.74 -5.00
C PHE A 76 36.88 44.35 -4.21
N VAL A 77 38.07 44.47 -4.82
CA VAL A 77 39.25 45.05 -4.17
C VAL A 77 39.02 46.51 -3.81
N ASN A 78 38.43 47.31 -4.69
CA ASN A 78 38.13 48.73 -4.43
C ASN A 78 37.19 48.91 -3.24
N ASP A 79 36.05 48.21 -3.25
CA ASP A 79 35.03 48.33 -2.22
C ASP A 79 35.59 47.85 -0.85
N LEU A 80 36.40 46.79 -0.88
CA LEU A 80 36.99 46.21 0.33
C LEU A 80 38.10 47.10 0.90
N VAL A 81 39.06 47.57 0.09
CA VAL A 81 40.13 48.50 0.53
C VAL A 81 39.54 49.74 1.17
N ARG A 82 38.55 50.36 0.51
CA ARG A 82 37.90 51.57 1.01
C ARG A 82 37.17 51.32 2.32
N GLY A 83 36.41 50.22 2.40
CA GLY A 83 35.68 49.83 3.60
C GLY A 83 36.59 49.55 4.80
N VAL A 84 37.67 48.81 4.58
CA VAL A 84 38.66 48.48 5.62
C VAL A 84 39.34 49.73 6.14
N ILE A 85 39.80 50.63 5.26
CA ILE A 85 40.41 51.90 5.68
C ILE A 85 39.43 52.72 6.51
N GLN A 86 38.17 52.85 6.06
CA GLN A 86 37.14 53.53 6.84
C GLN A 86 36.95 52.89 8.21
N ASN A 87 36.79 51.57 8.26
CA ASN A 87 36.56 50.87 9.52
C ASN A 87 37.74 51.07 10.48
N GLN A 88 38.98 51.00 9.98
CA GLN A 88 40.17 51.21 10.78
C GLN A 88 40.28 52.65 11.32
N LEU A 89 39.99 53.66 10.48
CA LEU A 89 40.01 55.05 10.89
C LEU A 89 38.92 55.39 11.90
N ALA A 90 37.74 54.77 11.81
CA ALA A 90 36.71 54.91 12.86
C ALA A 90 37.26 54.46 14.23
N GLY A 91 38.07 53.39 14.27
CA GLY A 91 38.74 52.92 15.49
C GLY A 91 39.68 53.94 16.12
N LYS A 92 40.31 54.78 15.30
CA LYS A 92 41.24 55.85 15.71
C LYS A 92 40.55 57.16 16.13
N GLY A 93 39.22 57.14 16.32
CA GLY A 93 38.44 58.27 16.84
C GLY A 93 38.03 59.31 15.78
N TYR A 94 38.10 58.97 14.49
CA TYR A 94 37.60 59.84 13.43
C TYR A 94 36.08 59.66 13.24
N SER A 95 35.35 60.77 13.10
CA SER A 95 33.94 60.73 12.69
C SER A 95 33.87 60.46 11.18
N ILE A 96 33.54 59.24 10.77
CA ILE A 96 33.51 58.87 9.35
C ILE A 96 32.18 59.22 8.69
N GLN A 97 32.24 59.83 7.51
CA GLN A 97 31.09 60.00 6.64
C GLN A 97 30.73 58.66 5.95
N PRO A 98 29.47 58.18 6.01
CA PRO A 98 29.07 56.91 5.39
C PRO A 98 29.37 56.84 3.89
N LEU A 99 29.94 55.72 3.43
CA LEU A 99 30.40 55.54 2.04
C LEU A 99 29.30 55.77 1.00
N ASP A 100 28.09 55.28 1.27
CA ASP A 100 26.92 55.44 0.40
C ASP A 100 26.54 56.92 0.22
N LEU A 101 26.66 57.71 1.28
CA LEU A 101 26.38 59.14 1.27
C LEU A 101 27.50 59.90 0.57
N VAL A 102 28.76 59.50 0.75
CA VAL A 102 29.89 60.03 -0.03
C VAL A 102 29.63 59.80 -1.52
N ASP A 103 29.31 58.57 -1.93
CA ASP A 103 29.12 58.21 -3.33
C ASP A 103 27.94 58.94 -3.97
N ARG A 104 26.81 59.03 -3.27
CA ARG A 104 25.65 59.82 -3.73
C ARG A 104 26.02 61.29 -3.95
N LYS A 105 26.76 61.89 -3.02
CA LYS A 105 27.19 63.29 -3.12
C LYS A 105 28.19 63.51 -4.26
N LEU A 106 29.17 62.60 -4.44
CA LEU A 106 30.12 62.68 -5.56
C LEU A 106 29.42 62.57 -6.92
N ARG A 107 28.46 61.64 -7.06
CA ARG A 107 27.65 61.46 -8.28
C ARG A 107 26.76 62.66 -8.60
N SER A 108 26.37 63.48 -7.62
CA SER A 108 25.58 64.68 -7.88
C SER A 108 26.28 65.73 -8.76
N LYS A 109 27.58 65.55 -9.03
CA LYS A 109 28.41 66.43 -9.88
C LYS A 109 28.62 65.93 -11.31
N GLY A 110 27.93 64.88 -11.75
CA GLY A 110 27.99 64.35 -13.12
C GLY A 110 28.56 62.93 -13.17
N ASP A 111 29.41 62.64 -14.16
CA ASP A 111 29.99 61.32 -14.35
C ASP A 111 30.77 60.82 -13.12
N ALA A 112 30.87 59.50 -12.95
CA ALA A 112 31.45 58.85 -11.75
C ALA A 112 32.91 59.24 -11.43
N LYS A 113 33.63 59.88 -12.37
CA LYS A 113 35.01 60.35 -12.21
C LYS A 113 35.15 61.88 -12.20
N ALA A 114 34.05 62.64 -12.30
CA ALA A 114 34.08 64.10 -12.35
C ALA A 114 34.73 64.72 -11.10
N TRP A 115 34.51 64.10 -9.94
CA TRP A 115 35.07 64.53 -8.66
C TRP A 115 36.60 64.50 -8.59
N ILE A 116 37.28 63.70 -9.42
CA ILE A 116 38.75 63.57 -9.44
C ILE A 116 39.42 64.91 -9.82
N LYS A 117 38.69 65.78 -10.53
CA LYS A 117 39.19 67.10 -10.96
C LYS A 117 38.95 68.20 -9.92
N MET A 118 38.16 67.92 -8.88
CA MET A 118 37.84 68.90 -7.85
C MET A 118 39.01 69.06 -6.86
N THR A 119 39.16 70.25 -6.31
CA THR A 119 40.14 70.52 -5.25
C THR A 119 39.69 69.88 -3.93
N PRO A 120 40.63 69.55 -3.01
CA PRO A 120 40.27 69.04 -1.69
C PRO A 120 39.29 69.94 -0.92
N THR A 121 39.42 71.27 -1.03
CA THR A 121 38.50 72.24 -0.41
C THR A 121 37.06 72.11 -0.93
N GLU A 122 36.89 71.98 -2.24
CA GLU A 122 35.57 71.78 -2.86
C GLU A 122 34.94 70.45 -2.45
N LEU A 123 35.76 69.40 -2.34
CA LEU A 123 35.32 68.06 -1.92
C LEU A 123 34.93 68.02 -0.44
N CYS A 124 35.70 68.65 0.45
CA CYS A 124 35.35 68.79 1.87
C CYS A 124 34.00 69.50 2.05
N SER A 125 33.77 70.59 1.30
CA SER A 125 32.51 71.33 1.31
C SER A 125 31.33 70.48 0.80
N LEU A 126 31.50 69.81 -0.34
CA LEU A 126 30.49 68.92 -0.92
C LEU A 126 30.10 67.79 0.06
N LEU A 127 31.12 67.14 0.65
CA LEU A 127 30.94 65.99 1.53
C LEU A 127 30.54 66.39 2.95
N SER A 128 30.71 67.66 3.32
CA SER A 128 30.46 68.20 4.67
C SER A 128 31.35 67.53 5.71
N VAL A 129 32.66 67.55 5.44
CA VAL A 129 33.74 66.95 6.25
C VAL A 129 34.92 67.92 6.40
N ASP A 130 35.75 67.69 7.41
CA ASP A 130 36.95 68.49 7.71
C ASP A 130 38.22 67.93 7.08
N GLY A 131 38.17 66.70 6.54
CA GLY A 131 39.29 66.10 5.83
C GLY A 131 38.90 64.96 4.90
N LEU A 132 39.84 64.62 4.03
CA LEU A 132 39.69 63.62 2.96
C LEU A 132 40.81 62.61 3.03
N ILE A 133 40.46 61.35 2.80
CA ILE A 133 41.40 60.26 2.59
C ILE A 133 41.32 59.83 1.13
N TYR A 134 42.45 59.83 0.44
CA TYR A 134 42.59 59.40 -0.95
C TYR A 134 43.35 58.08 -1.02
N PRO A 135 42.67 56.94 -1.21
CA PRO A 135 43.33 55.68 -1.52
C PRO A 135 43.77 55.64 -2.99
N GLU A 136 45.04 55.40 -3.22
CA GLU A 136 45.64 55.14 -4.54
C GLU A 136 46.15 53.71 -4.55
N ILE A 137 45.56 52.83 -5.36
CA ILE A 137 46.05 51.45 -5.54
C ILE A 137 47.18 51.49 -6.56
N LEU A 138 48.39 51.13 -6.13
CA LEU A 138 49.60 51.15 -6.96
C LEU A 138 49.83 49.81 -7.66
N ALA A 139 49.52 48.70 -6.99
CA ALA A 139 49.61 47.35 -7.53
C ALA A 139 48.63 46.41 -6.82
N ALA A 140 47.97 45.51 -7.56
CA ALA A 140 47.08 44.49 -7.00
C ALA A 140 47.17 43.20 -7.83
N THR A 141 47.36 42.05 -7.15
CA THR A 141 47.50 40.73 -7.77
C THR A 141 46.57 39.72 -7.11
N MET A 142 45.74 39.02 -7.89
CA MET A 142 44.92 37.88 -7.48
C MET A 142 45.15 36.70 -8.45
N LEU A 143 46.26 35.97 -8.27
CA LEU A 143 46.62 34.88 -9.18
C LEU A 143 46.42 33.52 -8.51
N GLN A 144 45.56 32.69 -9.12
CA GLN A 144 45.45 31.25 -8.83
C GLN A 144 46.07 30.46 -9.98
N ALA A 145 47.14 29.71 -9.72
CA ALA A 145 47.81 28.91 -10.74
C ALA A 145 48.16 27.51 -10.19
N VAL A 146 48.28 26.54 -11.09
CA VAL A 146 48.60 25.13 -10.75
C VAL A 146 49.90 25.00 -9.94
N ALA A 147 50.85 25.94 -10.14
CA ALA A 147 52.15 25.92 -9.49
C ALA A 147 52.23 26.70 -8.16
N TYR A 148 51.47 27.79 -8.01
CA TYR A 148 51.40 28.60 -6.78
C TYR A 148 50.24 29.60 -6.83
N ASP A 149 49.75 29.98 -5.64
CA ASP A 149 48.80 31.09 -5.48
C ASP A 149 49.54 32.33 -4.95
N GLU A 150 49.30 33.49 -5.56
CA GLU A 150 49.88 34.77 -5.16
C GLU A 150 48.81 35.85 -5.04
N TYR A 151 48.73 36.43 -3.84
CA TYR A 151 47.85 37.54 -3.52
C TYR A 151 48.69 38.69 -2.97
N SER A 152 48.63 39.86 -3.58
CA SER A 152 49.37 41.04 -3.12
C SER A 152 48.65 42.34 -3.42
N LEU A 153 48.87 43.33 -2.57
CA LEU A 153 48.29 44.66 -2.70
C LEU A 153 49.24 45.73 -2.16
N GLU A 154 49.39 46.81 -2.91
CA GLU A 154 50.13 48.01 -2.52
C GLU A 154 49.22 49.24 -2.66
N VAL A 155 49.04 49.98 -1.57
CA VAL A 155 48.17 51.17 -1.50
C VAL A 155 48.95 52.35 -0.94
N ARG A 156 48.78 53.49 -1.57
CA ARG A 156 49.18 54.80 -1.05
C ARG A 156 47.95 55.56 -0.58
N LEU A 157 48.00 56.09 0.64
CA LEU A 157 46.99 57.00 1.18
C LEU A 157 47.53 58.42 1.26
N LYS A 158 46.70 59.39 0.86
CA LYS A 158 46.94 60.81 1.11
C LYS A 158 45.83 61.38 1.98
N MET A 159 46.19 62.25 2.93
CA MET A 159 45.24 62.94 3.79
C MET A 159 45.28 64.44 3.54
N PHE A 160 44.11 65.06 3.39
CA PHE A 160 43.98 66.51 3.25
C PHE A 160 43.00 67.07 4.28
N ASN A 161 43.21 68.31 4.75
CA ASN A 161 42.22 69.05 5.53
C ASN A 161 41.27 69.88 4.63
N LYS A 162 40.28 70.52 5.24
CA LYS A 162 39.30 71.40 4.56
C LYS A 162 39.93 72.63 3.91
N GLU A 163 41.07 73.11 4.40
CA GLU A 163 41.86 74.17 3.79
C GLU A 163 42.60 73.70 2.52
N GLY A 164 42.61 72.39 2.26
CA GLY A 164 43.27 71.76 1.13
C GLY A 164 44.77 71.52 1.32
N GLU A 165 45.26 71.62 2.55
CA GLU A 165 46.63 71.28 2.93
C GLU A 165 46.83 69.76 2.88
N ASP A 166 47.93 69.31 2.26
CA ASP A 166 48.39 67.92 2.32
C ASP A 166 48.99 67.66 3.71
N LEU A 167 48.31 66.83 4.49
CA LEU A 167 48.73 66.48 5.84
C LEU A 167 49.72 65.31 5.86
N GLY A 168 49.80 64.54 4.77
CA GLY A 168 50.71 63.40 4.70
C GLY A 168 50.34 62.39 3.64
N THR A 169 51.35 61.60 3.28
CA THR A 169 51.26 60.49 2.34
C THR A 169 51.91 59.24 2.94
N TRP A 170 51.18 58.13 2.98
CA TRP A 170 51.64 56.85 3.52
C TRP A 170 51.50 55.77 2.45
N THR A 171 52.52 54.92 2.28
CA THR A 171 52.46 53.80 1.33
C THR A 171 52.74 52.50 2.06
N GLU A 172 51.82 51.56 1.95
CA GLU A 172 51.92 50.25 2.60
C GLU A 172 51.62 49.13 1.60
N SER A 173 52.16 47.95 1.90
CA SER A 173 51.90 46.74 1.12
C SER A 173 51.68 45.52 2.00
N ALA A 174 50.91 44.58 1.46
CA ALA A 174 50.67 43.28 2.05
C ALA A 174 50.67 42.21 0.96
N SER A 175 51.09 41.00 1.30
CA SER A 175 51.09 39.87 0.39
C SER A 175 50.95 38.54 1.12
N LYS A 176 50.41 37.55 0.42
CA LYS A 176 50.27 36.17 0.89
C LYS A 176 50.62 35.22 -0.25
N ARG A 177 51.47 34.23 0.05
CA ARG A 177 51.80 33.09 -0.81
C ARG A 177 51.49 31.79 -0.09
N LYS A 178 51.10 30.74 -0.82
CA LYS A 178 50.64 29.45 -0.26
C LYS A 178 51.64 28.72 0.67
N ILE A 179 52.92 29.14 0.74
CA ILE A 179 53.99 28.46 1.49
C ILE A 179 54.76 29.39 2.48
N ALA A 180 54.11 30.40 3.07
CA ALA A 180 54.74 31.12 4.19
C ALA A 180 53.76 31.31 5.35
N ILE A 181 54.12 30.75 6.51
CA ILE A 181 53.48 30.98 7.80
C ILE A 181 53.46 32.51 8.04
N PRO A 182 52.32 33.13 8.35
CA PRO A 182 52.25 34.58 8.48
C PRO A 182 53.14 35.10 9.62
N THR A 183 53.88 36.18 9.37
CA THR A 183 54.68 36.92 10.36
C THR A 183 53.90 38.08 11.00
N SER A 184 52.57 38.13 10.85
CA SER A 184 51.69 39.20 11.39
C SER A 184 50.63 38.65 12.35
N PRO A 185 49.96 39.51 13.15
CA PRO A 185 48.92 39.11 14.11
C PRO A 185 47.76 38.30 13.50
N ILE A 186 47.57 38.37 12.17
CA ILE A 186 46.57 37.64 11.40
C ILE A 186 46.85 36.13 11.35
N GLY A 187 48.09 35.69 11.64
CA GLY A 187 48.42 34.27 11.79
C GLY A 187 47.63 33.54 12.89
N ALA A 188 47.12 34.27 13.89
CA ALA A 188 46.30 33.69 14.96
C ALA A 188 44.94 33.17 14.47
N LEU A 189 44.27 33.89 13.57
CA LEU A 189 42.99 33.44 12.99
C LEU A 189 43.15 32.18 12.12
N ALA A 190 44.29 32.01 11.47
CA ALA A 190 44.60 30.81 10.67
C ALA A 190 44.67 29.50 11.49
N THR A 191 44.75 29.58 12.81
CA THR A 191 44.65 28.40 13.70
C THR A 191 43.21 28.01 14.05
N ILE A 192 42.26 28.94 13.89
CA ILE A 192 40.83 28.77 14.17
C ILE A 192 40.06 28.39 12.91
N ALA A 193 40.44 28.98 11.77
CA ALA A 193 39.98 28.55 10.46
C ALA A 193 40.69 27.23 10.10
N GLU A 194 39.96 26.11 10.06
CA GLU A 194 40.48 24.88 9.44
C GLU A 194 40.91 25.23 8.00
N ALA A 195 42.22 25.29 7.75
CA ALA A 195 42.76 25.70 6.46
C ALA A 195 42.37 24.69 5.37
N ALA A 196 41.22 24.90 4.75
CA ALA A 196 40.73 24.14 3.61
C ALA A 196 41.51 24.56 2.36
N LEU A 197 42.03 23.58 1.63
CA LEU A 197 42.89 23.76 0.45
C LEU A 197 42.18 24.35 -0.78
N ASP A 198 40.91 24.77 -0.66
CA ASP A 198 40.00 25.09 -1.77
C ASP A 198 39.14 26.35 -1.51
N GLU A 199 39.64 27.30 -0.70
CA GLU A 199 38.91 28.54 -0.42
C GLU A 199 38.85 29.48 -1.64
N PRO A 200 37.76 30.26 -1.82
CA PRO A 200 37.64 31.21 -2.93
C PRO A 200 38.77 32.26 -2.92
N ALA A 201 39.27 32.64 -4.11
CA ALA A 201 40.33 33.65 -4.27
C ALA A 201 40.05 34.98 -3.54
N LYS A 202 38.77 35.38 -3.48
CA LYS A 202 38.30 36.58 -2.78
C LYS A 202 38.61 36.54 -1.28
N LYS A 203 38.48 35.38 -0.62
CA LYS A 203 38.79 35.22 0.81
C LYS A 203 40.27 35.47 1.09
N HIS A 204 41.16 34.94 0.26
CA HIS A 204 42.60 35.17 0.42
C HIS A 204 42.99 36.65 0.22
N MET A 205 42.42 37.31 -0.80
CA MET A 205 42.65 38.74 -1.01
C MET A 205 42.08 39.59 0.13
N ARG A 206 40.93 39.22 0.72
CA ARG A 206 40.36 39.90 1.88
C ARG A 206 41.32 39.91 3.07
N LEU A 207 41.94 38.78 3.39
CA LEU A 207 42.95 38.70 4.44
C LEU A 207 44.17 39.60 4.17
N VAL A 208 44.61 39.68 2.91
CA VAL A 208 45.70 40.61 2.49
C VAL A 208 45.29 42.07 2.71
N ILE A 209 44.05 42.43 2.39
CA ILE A 209 43.53 43.79 2.58
C ILE A 209 43.37 44.12 4.07
N TYR A 210 42.97 43.17 4.92
CA TYR A 210 42.93 43.38 6.36
C TYR A 210 44.32 43.61 6.96
N ASP A 211 45.34 42.84 6.55
CA ASP A 211 46.74 43.07 6.95
C ASP A 211 47.23 44.47 6.54
N LEU A 212 46.92 44.87 5.31
CA LEU A 212 47.23 46.19 4.80
C LEU A 212 46.54 47.30 5.61
N GLY A 213 45.24 47.15 5.86
CA GLY A 213 44.44 48.10 6.62
C GLY A 213 44.96 48.31 8.03
N TRP A 214 45.37 47.23 8.70
CA TRP A 214 46.00 47.29 10.01
C TRP A 214 47.35 48.03 9.96
N LYS A 215 48.24 47.69 9.01
CA LYS A 215 49.53 48.40 8.82
C LYS A 215 49.34 49.89 8.60
N ILE A 216 48.35 50.25 7.79
CA ILE A 216 47.95 51.64 7.53
C ILE A 216 47.49 52.34 8.81
N ALA A 217 46.69 51.67 9.65
CA ALA A 217 46.18 52.23 10.90
C ALA A 217 47.30 52.56 11.91
N GLN A 218 48.40 51.80 11.89
CA GLN A 218 49.55 52.02 12.76
C GLN A 218 50.36 53.27 12.39
N VAL A 219 50.34 53.68 11.12
CA VAL A 219 51.15 54.82 10.63
C VAL A 219 50.37 56.13 10.51
N LEU A 220 49.04 56.06 10.56
CA LEU A 220 48.16 57.23 10.56
C LEU A 220 48.02 57.84 11.96
N PRO A 221 47.87 59.17 12.09
CA PRO A 221 47.64 59.82 13.39
C PRO A 221 46.29 59.39 13.99
N ASP A 222 46.19 59.43 15.32
CA ASP A 222 44.90 59.32 16.03
C ASP A 222 44.16 60.65 16.00
N SER A 223 42.82 60.61 16.06
CA SER A 223 41.98 61.79 16.22
C SER A 223 42.02 62.26 17.67
N PRO A 224 42.37 63.53 17.95
CA PRO A 224 42.41 64.05 19.31
C PRO A 224 41.01 64.40 19.88
N TYR A 225 39.95 64.29 19.08
CA TYR A 225 38.63 64.82 19.42
C TYR A 225 37.67 63.83 20.07
N GLU A 226 37.85 62.52 19.83
CA GLU A 226 36.96 61.47 20.33
C GLU A 226 37.76 60.38 21.06
N LYS A 227 37.10 59.65 21.96
CA LYS A 227 37.76 58.54 22.68
C LYS A 227 38.05 57.41 21.70
N ALA A 228 39.22 56.79 21.85
CA ALA A 228 39.56 55.57 21.11
C ALA A 228 38.51 54.47 21.33
N LEU A 229 37.96 53.95 20.24
CA LEU A 229 36.98 52.87 20.23
C LEU A 229 37.67 51.51 20.44
N PRO A 230 36.95 50.42 20.78
CA PRO A 230 37.51 49.07 20.81
C PRO A 230 38.38 48.75 19.60
N GLU A 231 39.60 48.25 19.82
CA GLU A 231 40.53 47.94 18.71
C GLU A 231 40.14 46.64 18.01
N ILE A 232 40.26 46.62 16.68
CA ILE A 232 40.00 45.44 15.83
C ILE A 232 41.25 45.23 14.98
N LEU A 233 41.93 44.11 15.20
CA LEU A 233 43.14 43.74 14.49
C LEU A 233 42.78 43.10 13.15
N SER A 234 41.85 42.14 13.14
CA SER A 234 41.37 41.49 11.93
C SER A 234 40.02 40.79 12.11
N VAL A 235 39.30 40.65 11.00
CA VAL A 235 38.07 39.85 10.90
C VAL A 235 38.31 38.76 9.86
N ASP A 236 37.82 37.54 10.06
CA ASP A 236 37.72 36.52 9.01
C ASP A 236 36.28 36.02 8.97
N SER A 237 35.69 35.98 7.78
CA SER A 237 34.31 35.53 7.59
C SER A 237 34.17 34.75 6.30
N ASN A 238 33.18 33.86 6.24
CA ASN A 238 32.93 33.03 5.07
C ASN A 238 31.86 33.59 4.12
N ILE A 239 31.49 34.87 4.26
CA ILE A 239 30.40 35.49 3.48
C ILE A 239 30.67 35.55 1.97
N ASP A 240 31.92 35.39 1.56
CA ASP A 240 32.32 35.31 0.14
C ASP A 240 31.91 33.98 -0.53
N LYS A 241 31.35 33.02 0.23
CA LYS A 241 30.79 31.76 -0.28
C LYS A 241 29.61 31.96 -1.25
N GLY A 242 28.88 33.08 -1.15
CA GLY A 242 27.70 33.36 -1.96
C GLY A 242 26.40 32.99 -1.26
N VAL A 243 25.75 31.91 -1.70
CA VAL A 243 24.46 31.46 -1.14
C VAL A 243 24.69 30.36 -0.10
N PHE A 244 24.01 30.48 1.03
CA PHE A 244 24.01 29.51 2.12
C PHE A 244 22.74 28.67 2.12
N ALA A 245 22.89 27.35 2.10
CA ALA A 245 21.82 26.36 2.14
C ALA A 245 21.44 25.98 3.58
N ALA A 246 20.35 25.22 3.74
CA ALA A 246 19.93 24.70 5.04
C ALA A 246 21.04 23.86 5.71
N GLY A 247 21.32 24.14 6.99
CA GLY A 247 22.33 23.42 7.80
C GLY A 247 23.77 23.92 7.64
N GLU A 248 24.04 24.77 6.66
CA GLU A 248 25.34 25.43 6.56
C GLU A 248 25.53 26.51 7.63
N LYS A 249 26.78 26.96 7.79
CA LYS A 249 27.18 27.89 8.85
C LYS A 249 27.72 29.19 8.25
N ILE A 250 27.23 30.31 8.76
CA ILE A 250 27.91 31.61 8.62
C ILE A 250 28.85 31.73 9.82
N GLU A 251 30.14 31.80 9.54
CA GLU A 251 31.20 31.85 10.56
C GLU A 251 31.91 33.20 10.51
N VAL A 252 32.15 33.76 11.69
CA VAL A 252 32.86 35.02 11.88
C VAL A 252 33.89 34.82 12.98
N ASP A 253 35.16 34.93 12.62
CA ASP A 253 36.29 34.93 13.55
C ASP A 253 36.84 36.37 13.67
N LEU A 254 37.05 36.83 14.89
CA LEU A 254 37.44 38.21 15.20
C LEU A 254 38.70 38.20 16.06
N ASN A 255 39.69 38.98 15.67
CA ASN A 255 40.87 39.31 16.47
C ASN A 255 40.80 40.79 16.88
N ALA A 256 40.70 41.06 18.18
CA ALA A 256 40.40 42.36 18.75
C ALA A 256 41.04 42.52 20.15
N GLU A 257 40.82 43.68 20.79
CA GLU A 257 41.20 43.92 22.19
C GLU A 257 40.58 42.87 23.14
N ASP A 258 41.27 42.58 24.24
CA ASP A 258 40.82 41.64 25.28
C ASP A 258 39.63 42.16 26.09
N GLY A 259 38.74 41.25 26.52
CA GLY A 259 37.66 41.55 27.46
C GLY A 259 36.43 42.25 26.86
N LEU A 260 36.23 42.15 25.55
CA LEU A 260 35.08 42.70 24.83
C LEU A 260 33.87 41.75 24.88
N THR A 261 32.67 42.33 24.86
CA THR A 261 31.45 41.60 24.50
C THR A 261 31.21 41.78 23.01
N CYS A 262 31.24 40.70 22.25
CA CYS A 262 31.15 40.73 20.80
C CYS A 262 29.88 40.02 20.31
N THR A 263 29.16 40.65 19.39
CA THR A 263 28.03 40.04 18.66
C THR A 263 28.17 40.34 17.17
N PHE A 264 27.45 39.60 16.33
CA PHE A 264 27.30 39.96 14.93
C PHE A 264 25.84 39.85 14.45
N ASP A 265 25.54 40.62 13.41
CA ASP A 265 24.24 40.74 12.78
C ASP A 265 24.36 40.32 11.31
N ILE A 266 23.34 39.61 10.84
CA ILE A 266 23.10 39.28 9.43
C ILE A 266 21.91 40.13 8.99
N GLY A 267 22.20 41.37 8.58
CA GLY A 267 21.19 42.40 8.27
C GLY A 267 20.10 42.50 9.33
N ASP A 268 18.86 42.69 8.87
CA ASP A 268 17.68 42.63 9.75
C ASP A 268 17.16 41.21 9.99
N PHE A 269 17.71 40.22 9.27
CA PHE A 269 17.27 38.83 9.36
C PHE A 269 17.60 38.20 10.72
N LYS A 270 18.83 38.42 11.22
CA LYS A 270 19.23 37.92 12.53
C LYS A 270 20.22 38.88 13.20
N LYS A 271 19.87 39.35 14.39
CA LYS A 271 20.69 40.31 15.16
C LYS A 271 21.18 39.71 16.48
N ASN A 272 22.23 40.31 17.02
CA ASN A 272 22.84 40.03 18.31
C ASN A 272 23.28 38.57 18.44
N ILE A 273 23.87 38.00 17.38
CA ILE A 273 24.38 36.64 17.40
C ILE A 273 25.67 36.66 18.24
N PRO A 274 25.73 35.93 19.37
CA PRO A 274 26.86 36.03 20.29
C PRO A 274 28.13 35.46 19.69
N MET A 275 29.25 36.14 19.92
CA MET A 275 30.59 35.64 19.64
C MET A 275 31.27 35.27 20.96
N SER A 276 31.81 34.05 21.03
CA SER A 276 32.45 33.53 22.24
C SER A 276 33.97 33.73 22.18
N PRO A 277 34.63 34.13 23.28
CA PRO A 277 36.09 34.19 23.33
C PRO A 277 36.69 32.76 23.22
N VAL A 278 37.67 32.59 22.33
CA VAL A 278 38.40 31.34 22.11
C VAL A 278 39.76 31.35 22.79
N SER A 279 40.44 32.50 22.73
CA SER A 279 41.68 32.78 23.48
C SER A 279 41.84 34.31 23.61
N SER A 280 42.92 34.79 24.22
CA SER A 280 43.17 36.24 24.35
C SER A 280 43.09 36.92 22.98
N GLY A 281 42.20 37.91 22.89
CA GLY A 281 41.87 38.72 21.72
C GLY A 281 41.03 38.03 20.65
N LEU A 282 40.80 36.71 20.73
CA LEU A 282 40.13 35.94 19.68
C LEU A 282 38.69 35.58 20.06
N TYR A 283 37.74 35.89 19.19
CA TYR A 283 36.31 35.60 19.37
C TYR A 283 35.77 34.88 18.14
N LYS A 284 34.89 33.89 18.35
CA LYS A 284 34.23 33.14 17.28
C LYS A 284 32.72 33.20 17.39
N GLY A 285 32.07 33.58 16.30
CA GLY A 285 30.61 33.58 16.12
C GLY A 285 30.19 32.60 15.04
N ILE A 286 29.10 31.86 15.28
CA ILE A 286 28.55 30.91 14.32
C ILE A 286 27.03 31.05 14.28
N TYR A 287 26.48 31.18 13.08
CA TYR A 287 25.05 31.03 12.83
C TYR A 287 24.79 29.84 11.91
N VAL A 288 23.97 28.89 12.38
CA VAL A 288 23.53 27.73 11.58
C VAL A 288 22.24 28.08 10.87
N ILE A 289 22.23 28.02 9.53
CA ILE A 289 21.05 28.26 8.71
C ILE A 289 19.98 27.20 9.02
N ARG A 290 18.77 27.65 9.33
CA ARG A 290 17.64 26.78 9.62
C ARG A 290 16.85 26.51 8.35
N LYS A 291 16.21 25.35 8.30
CA LYS A 291 15.30 25.00 7.19
C LYS A 291 14.18 26.04 7.08
N GLY A 292 13.98 26.56 5.87
CA GLY A 292 12.99 27.61 5.58
C GLY A 292 13.52 29.04 5.73
N ASP A 293 14.75 29.23 6.23
CA ASP A 293 15.39 30.55 6.20
C ASP A 293 15.55 31.02 4.73
N ASN A 294 15.17 32.25 4.45
CA ASN A 294 15.32 32.85 3.12
C ASN A 294 15.55 34.35 3.27
N ALA A 295 16.71 34.82 2.80
CA ALA A 295 17.02 36.23 2.77
C ALA A 295 18.17 36.49 1.80
N SER A 296 18.17 37.65 1.15
CA SER A 296 19.14 37.91 0.09
C SER A 296 19.86 39.23 0.29
N ASN A 297 21.15 39.25 -0.06
CA ASN A 297 21.99 40.44 -0.10
C ASN A 297 22.02 41.23 1.22
N LEU A 298 22.21 40.52 2.33
CA LEU A 298 22.25 41.11 3.67
C LEU A 298 23.68 41.52 4.06
N PRO A 299 23.85 42.68 4.73
CA PRO A 299 25.15 43.06 5.28
C PRO A 299 25.51 42.21 6.51
N LEU A 300 26.80 42.02 6.76
CA LEU A 300 27.31 41.44 8.01
C LEU A 300 27.92 42.56 8.87
N ALA A 301 27.41 42.75 10.08
CA ALA A 301 27.91 43.77 11.02
C ALA A 301 28.36 43.11 12.32
N ILE A 302 29.50 43.53 12.86
CA ILE A 302 30.07 43.02 14.10
C ILE A 302 30.04 44.15 15.13
N HIS A 303 29.46 43.91 16.29
CA HIS A 303 29.33 44.86 17.38
C HIS A 303 30.27 44.46 18.52
N LEU A 304 31.05 45.42 19.01
CA LEU A 304 32.02 45.21 20.08
C LEU A 304 31.74 46.22 21.19
N ILE A 305 31.54 45.72 22.40
CA ILE A 305 31.21 46.54 23.56
C ILE A 305 32.27 46.34 24.63
N LYS A 306 32.91 47.43 25.06
CA LYS A 306 33.83 47.42 26.22
C LYS A 306 33.05 47.29 27.54
N PRO A 307 33.70 46.81 28.62
CA PRO A 307 33.07 46.77 29.96
C PRO A 307 32.54 48.11 30.46
N ASN A 308 33.10 49.22 29.97
CA ASN A 308 32.67 50.58 30.29
C ASN A 308 31.53 51.11 29.40
N GLY A 309 30.98 50.28 28.51
CA GLY A 309 29.84 50.60 27.64
C GLY A 309 30.20 51.31 26.32
N VAL A 310 31.48 51.54 26.02
CA VAL A 310 31.89 52.09 24.71
C VAL A 310 31.70 51.02 23.63
N GLU A 311 30.92 51.33 22.60
CA GLU A 311 30.61 50.42 21.49
C GLU A 311 31.36 50.82 20.19
N ARG A 312 31.74 49.81 19.40
CA ARG A 312 32.16 49.96 18.00
C ARG A 312 31.41 48.96 17.12
N THR A 313 30.96 49.41 15.96
CA THR A 313 30.45 48.53 14.89
C THR A 313 31.48 48.42 13.78
N TRP A 314 31.75 47.21 13.34
CA TRP A 314 32.50 46.90 12.12
C TRP A 314 31.53 46.35 11.07
N LEU A 315 31.42 47.04 9.94
CA LEU A 315 30.61 46.58 8.81
C LEU A 315 31.52 45.85 7.81
N GLU A 316 31.26 44.57 7.55
CA GLU A 316 31.97 43.84 6.50
C GLU A 316 31.64 44.45 5.13
N THR A 317 32.67 44.68 4.32
CA THR A 317 32.54 45.22 2.95
C THR A 317 32.98 44.19 1.91
N GLY A 318 32.60 44.39 0.65
CA GLY A 318 33.01 43.51 -0.45
C GLY A 318 32.30 42.14 -0.52
N GLY A 319 31.31 41.87 0.34
CA GLY A 319 30.50 40.66 0.31
C GLY A 319 29.14 40.87 0.99
N ALA A 320 28.15 40.03 0.65
CA ALA A 320 26.82 40.05 1.25
C ALA A 320 26.34 38.63 1.49
N VAL A 321 25.59 38.43 2.57
CA VAL A 321 25.02 37.13 2.94
C VAL A 321 23.73 36.91 2.17
N THR A 322 23.66 35.81 1.43
CA THR A 322 22.42 35.30 0.83
C THR A 322 22.14 33.91 1.39
N ILE A 323 20.90 33.66 1.81
CA ILE A 323 20.44 32.44 2.44
C ILE A 323 19.27 31.93 1.61
N ASP A 324 19.36 30.69 1.15
CA ASP A 324 18.26 29.96 0.54
C ASP A 324 18.18 28.56 1.14
N ALA A 325 17.31 28.41 2.12
CA ALA A 325 17.03 27.15 2.78
C ALA A 325 15.60 26.66 2.48
N ILE A 326 15.00 27.11 1.37
CA ILE A 326 13.69 26.65 0.91
C ILE A 326 13.90 25.47 -0.03
N ALA A 327 13.61 24.26 0.48
CA ALA A 327 13.68 23.07 -0.34
C ALA A 327 12.64 23.08 -1.48
N PRO A 328 12.98 22.53 -2.66
CA PRO A 328 12.02 22.39 -3.75
C PRO A 328 10.91 21.37 -3.40
N PRO A 329 9.79 21.36 -4.13
CA PRO A 329 8.75 20.34 -3.99
C PRO A 329 9.24 18.94 -4.39
N ALA A 330 8.66 17.91 -3.77
CA ALA A 330 8.97 16.52 -4.10
C ALA A 330 8.47 16.14 -5.51
N PRO A 331 9.11 15.15 -6.18
CA PRO A 331 8.63 14.61 -7.44
C PRO A 331 7.25 13.95 -7.31
N LEU A 332 6.44 14.02 -8.38
CA LEU A 332 5.09 13.46 -8.42
C LEU A 332 5.05 12.16 -9.22
N GLU A 333 3.95 11.41 -9.10
CA GLU A 333 3.64 10.23 -9.91
C GLU A 333 4.78 9.21 -10.10
N THR A 334 5.55 8.94 -9.04
CA THR A 334 6.66 7.96 -9.14
C THR A 334 6.12 6.57 -9.46
N ARG A 335 6.68 5.91 -10.47
CA ARG A 335 6.32 4.55 -10.91
C ARG A 335 7.58 3.74 -11.17
N THR A 336 7.50 2.42 -10.98
CA THR A 336 8.58 1.48 -11.25
C THR A 336 8.12 0.38 -12.18
N LYS A 337 8.98 -0.03 -13.12
CA LYS A 337 8.75 -1.17 -14.00
C LYS A 337 10.00 -2.03 -14.07
N ALA A 338 9.91 -3.27 -13.63
CA ALA A 338 11.00 -4.24 -13.78
C ALA A 338 11.04 -4.78 -15.22
N THR A 339 12.24 -4.85 -15.80
CA THR A 339 12.55 -5.41 -17.12
C THR A 339 13.80 -6.30 -17.02
N ARG A 340 14.15 -6.99 -18.11
CA ARG A 340 15.38 -7.80 -18.17
C ARG A 340 16.65 -6.95 -18.03
N GLU A 341 16.58 -5.66 -18.35
CA GLU A 341 17.70 -4.71 -18.25
C GLU A 341 17.86 -4.12 -16.83
N GLY A 342 16.84 -4.22 -15.98
CA GLY A 342 16.85 -3.67 -14.63
C GLY A 342 15.48 -3.13 -14.20
N ILE A 343 15.46 -2.27 -13.18
CA ILE A 343 14.23 -1.57 -12.76
C ILE A 343 14.26 -0.15 -13.31
N ARG A 344 13.27 0.19 -14.14
CA ARG A 344 13.06 1.55 -14.64
C ARG A 344 12.17 2.32 -13.68
N ILE A 345 12.67 3.43 -13.16
CA ILE A 345 11.96 4.38 -12.30
C ILE A 345 11.63 5.61 -13.13
N VAL A 346 10.37 6.05 -13.08
CA VAL A 346 9.87 7.22 -13.82
C VAL A 346 9.08 8.09 -12.85
N TRP A 347 9.20 9.41 -12.97
CA TRP A 347 8.48 10.38 -12.16
C TRP A 347 8.07 11.61 -12.98
N ALA A 348 7.13 12.37 -12.45
CA ALA A 348 6.72 13.65 -13.02
C ALA A 348 7.46 14.81 -12.32
N ARG A 349 7.82 15.81 -13.14
CA ARG A 349 8.44 17.05 -12.66
C ARG A 349 7.44 17.86 -11.84
N PRO A 350 7.80 18.41 -10.67
CA PRO A 350 6.93 19.34 -9.96
C PRO A 350 6.85 20.70 -10.67
N GLU A 351 5.70 21.37 -10.58
CA GLU A 351 5.39 22.59 -11.35
C GLU A 351 6.19 23.84 -10.91
N THR A 352 6.67 23.87 -9.67
CA THR A 352 7.35 25.02 -9.06
C THR A 352 8.71 24.63 -8.47
N GLY A 353 9.62 25.61 -8.35
CA GLY A 353 10.95 25.45 -7.76
C GLY A 353 12.09 25.68 -8.75
N ASP A 354 13.23 26.15 -8.23
CA ASP A 354 14.51 26.33 -8.91
C ASP A 354 15.27 25.00 -9.07
N LEU A 355 14.57 23.99 -9.58
CA LEU A 355 15.05 22.63 -9.76
C LEU A 355 16.31 22.55 -10.64
N ASP A 356 17.31 21.82 -10.18
CA ASP A 356 18.50 21.47 -10.96
C ASP A 356 18.52 19.99 -11.35
N ALA A 357 18.24 19.08 -10.41
CA ALA A 357 18.34 17.63 -10.60
C ALA A 357 17.39 16.84 -9.70
N PHE A 358 17.40 15.51 -9.87
CA PHE A 358 16.68 14.54 -9.06
C PHE A 358 17.65 13.49 -8.52
N THR A 359 17.60 13.24 -7.21
CA THR A 359 18.34 12.14 -6.58
C THR A 359 17.44 10.93 -6.44
N ILE A 360 17.87 9.79 -6.98
CA ILE A 360 17.19 8.51 -6.86
C ILE A 360 17.84 7.75 -5.70
N GLU A 361 17.03 7.26 -4.77
CA GLU A 361 17.51 6.45 -3.66
C GLU A 361 16.84 5.08 -3.65
N ARG A 362 17.58 4.06 -3.19
CA ARG A 362 17.15 2.66 -3.11
C ARG A 362 17.37 2.10 -1.70
N SER A 363 16.47 1.23 -1.28
CA SER A 363 16.63 0.39 -0.08
C SER A 363 16.12 -1.02 -0.33
N ASP A 364 16.59 -1.98 0.46
CA ASP A 364 16.05 -3.34 0.53
C ASP A 364 14.86 -3.43 1.53
N SER A 365 14.52 -2.33 2.19
CA SER A 365 13.43 -2.19 3.16
C SER A 365 12.45 -1.08 2.76
N PRO A 366 11.13 -1.23 3.03
CA PRO A 366 10.16 -0.16 2.79
C PRO A 366 10.34 1.04 3.73
N VAL A 367 11.08 0.88 4.82
CA VAL A 367 11.29 1.87 5.88
C VAL A 367 12.77 1.91 6.28
N GLY A 368 13.19 3.02 6.88
CA GLY A 368 14.58 3.22 7.32
C GLY A 368 15.42 3.92 6.25
N ASP A 369 16.71 3.57 6.22
CA ASP A 369 17.69 4.25 5.39
C ASP A 369 17.60 3.82 3.92
N PHE A 370 17.72 4.82 3.04
CA PHE A 370 17.83 4.63 1.60
C PHE A 370 19.20 5.17 1.16
N ALA A 371 19.89 4.41 0.32
CA ALA A 371 21.16 4.82 -0.25
C ALA A 371 20.92 5.57 -1.57
N ALA A 372 21.61 6.69 -1.77
CA ALA A 372 21.59 7.39 -3.05
C ALA A 372 22.26 6.53 -4.13
N LEU A 373 21.54 6.26 -5.21
CA LEU A 373 22.05 5.53 -6.37
C LEU A 373 22.69 6.47 -7.38
N ASN A 374 21.96 7.53 -7.74
CA ASN A 374 22.39 8.47 -8.76
C ASN A 374 21.66 9.81 -8.63
N SER A 375 22.22 10.83 -9.29
CA SER A 375 21.56 12.13 -9.53
C SER A 375 21.46 12.38 -11.04
N THR A 376 20.29 12.81 -11.53
CA THR A 376 20.06 13.07 -12.96
C THR A 376 19.09 14.24 -13.18
N LYS A 377 19.17 14.88 -14.36
CA LYS A 377 18.20 15.89 -14.80
C LYS A 377 17.02 15.29 -15.58
N ASP A 378 17.14 14.03 -15.98
CA ASP A 378 16.08 13.29 -16.68
C ASP A 378 14.92 12.95 -15.73
N LEU A 379 13.76 12.64 -16.30
CA LEU A 379 12.56 12.20 -15.56
C LEU A 379 12.44 10.67 -15.45
N SER A 380 13.53 9.96 -15.77
CA SER A 380 13.60 8.52 -15.65
C SER A 380 15.02 8.07 -15.33
N TYR A 381 15.12 6.94 -14.64
CA TYR A 381 16.38 6.28 -14.33
C TYR A 381 16.22 4.76 -14.46
N LEU A 382 17.27 4.08 -14.94
CA LEU A 382 17.33 2.63 -15.00
C LEU A 382 18.37 2.13 -13.99
N ASP A 383 17.89 1.44 -12.96
CA ASP A 383 18.75 0.69 -12.05
C ASP A 383 19.03 -0.68 -12.65
N ALA A 384 20.19 -0.82 -13.29
CA ALA A 384 20.65 -2.06 -13.91
C ALA A 384 21.31 -3.02 -12.90
N GLU A 385 21.68 -2.55 -11.72
CA GLU A 385 22.40 -3.33 -10.69
C GLU A 385 21.42 -4.03 -9.74
N VAL A 386 20.45 -4.73 -10.32
CA VAL A 386 19.39 -5.46 -9.61
C VAL A 386 19.49 -6.96 -9.90
N SER A 387 18.99 -7.78 -8.98
CA SER A 387 19.03 -9.23 -9.12
C SER A 387 17.61 -9.78 -9.26
N GLN A 388 17.42 -10.73 -10.17
CA GLN A 388 16.17 -11.47 -10.31
C GLN A 388 15.77 -12.11 -8.97
N GLY A 389 14.49 -12.12 -8.64
CA GLY A 389 14.00 -12.64 -7.36
C GLY A 389 14.03 -11.65 -6.19
N LYS A 390 14.76 -10.54 -6.30
CA LYS A 390 14.84 -9.55 -5.22
C LYS A 390 13.80 -8.45 -5.34
N THR A 391 13.42 -7.91 -4.18
CA THR A 391 12.54 -6.75 -4.07
C THR A 391 13.36 -5.56 -3.61
N TYR A 392 13.16 -4.43 -4.29
CA TYR A 392 13.79 -3.15 -3.99
C TYR A 392 12.72 -2.09 -3.78
N TYR A 393 13.09 -1.07 -3.01
CA TYR A 393 12.25 0.07 -2.68
C TYR A 393 12.94 1.34 -3.16
N TYR A 394 12.23 2.16 -3.94
CA TYR A 394 12.77 3.38 -4.51
C TYR A 394 11.99 4.60 -4.05
N ARG A 395 12.70 5.71 -3.88
CA ARG A 395 12.12 7.05 -3.73
C ARG A 395 12.98 8.06 -4.49
N VAL A 396 12.39 9.19 -4.86
CA VAL A 396 13.07 10.24 -5.62
C VAL A 396 12.93 11.56 -4.88
N LEU A 397 14.01 12.33 -4.84
CA LEU A 397 14.06 13.67 -4.24
C LEU A 397 14.38 14.68 -5.34
N SER A 398 13.73 15.84 -5.30
CA SER A 398 14.14 17.00 -6.08
C SER A 398 15.31 17.70 -5.40
N VAL A 399 16.22 18.23 -6.20
CA VAL A 399 17.37 19.02 -5.76
C VAL A 399 17.35 20.34 -6.52
N ASP A 400 17.45 21.45 -5.81
CA ASP A 400 17.55 22.79 -6.41
C ASP A 400 19.00 23.11 -6.83
N ARG A 401 19.22 24.33 -7.34
CA ARG A 401 20.54 24.79 -7.82
C ARG A 401 21.56 25.02 -6.72
N ILE A 402 21.12 25.19 -5.48
CA ILE A 402 21.98 25.46 -4.32
C ILE A 402 22.24 24.17 -3.52
N GLY A 403 21.49 23.11 -3.82
CA GLY A 403 21.63 21.77 -3.25
C GLY A 403 20.60 21.42 -2.18
N ASN A 404 19.58 22.25 -1.93
CA ASN A 404 18.52 21.86 -1.00
C ASN A 404 17.72 20.69 -1.58
N ARG A 405 17.40 19.74 -0.71
CA ARG A 405 16.67 18.53 -1.07
C ARG A 405 15.23 18.61 -0.60
N SER A 406 14.30 18.23 -1.47
CA SER A 406 12.89 18.06 -1.13
C SER A 406 12.69 16.97 -0.09
N SER A 407 11.47 16.89 0.46
CA SER A 407 10.99 15.62 1.00
C SER A 407 11.01 14.53 -0.10
N PRO A 408 11.18 13.24 0.24
CA PRO A 408 11.13 12.18 -0.76
C PRO A 408 9.72 11.98 -1.33
N SER A 409 9.66 11.50 -2.56
CA SER A 409 8.41 10.97 -3.14
C SER A 409 7.93 9.72 -2.40
N GLU A 410 6.71 9.27 -2.70
CA GLU A 410 6.19 8.01 -2.15
C GLU A 410 7.11 6.84 -2.49
N VAL A 411 7.39 5.99 -1.49
CA VAL A 411 8.20 4.78 -1.67
C VAL A 411 7.49 3.81 -2.62
N LYS A 412 8.17 3.42 -3.70
CA LYS A 412 7.69 2.43 -4.67
C LYS A 412 8.43 1.11 -4.53
N LYS A 413 7.65 0.05 -4.27
CA LYS A 413 8.11 -1.33 -4.23
C LYS A 413 8.22 -1.87 -5.67
N SER A 414 9.35 -2.48 -6.00
CA SER A 414 9.54 -3.18 -7.26
C SER A 414 10.21 -4.52 -7.02
N THR A 415 9.60 -5.61 -7.49
CA THR A 415 10.16 -6.96 -7.40
C THR A 415 10.64 -7.35 -8.79
N VAL A 416 11.91 -7.74 -8.92
CA VAL A 416 12.48 -8.18 -10.19
C VAL A 416 12.00 -9.61 -10.47
N PRO A 417 11.25 -9.84 -11.57
CA PRO A 417 10.79 -11.18 -11.92
C PRO A 417 11.94 -12.14 -12.22
N PHE A 418 11.67 -13.44 -12.16
CA PHE A 418 12.52 -14.44 -12.81
C PHE A 418 12.24 -14.44 -14.31
N PHE A 419 13.16 -13.91 -15.10
CA PHE A 419 13.13 -13.92 -16.57
C PHE A 419 13.72 -15.20 -17.15
N ASP A 420 14.59 -15.86 -16.38
CA ASP A 420 15.10 -17.19 -16.68
C ASP A 420 14.30 -18.23 -15.88
N GLU A 421 14.23 -19.46 -16.39
CA GLU A 421 13.41 -20.51 -15.77
C GLU A 421 14.02 -21.01 -14.46
N VAL A 422 13.24 -21.02 -13.38
CA VAL A 422 13.65 -21.47 -12.05
C VAL A 422 12.87 -22.72 -11.66
N LYS A 423 13.53 -23.75 -11.13
CA LYS A 423 12.82 -24.94 -10.62
C LYS A 423 11.95 -24.55 -9.42
N LEU A 424 10.66 -24.88 -9.46
CA LEU A 424 9.77 -24.76 -8.30
C LEU A 424 10.24 -25.72 -7.20
N SER A 425 10.21 -25.27 -5.95
CA SER A 425 10.47 -26.12 -4.78
C SER A 425 9.49 -27.29 -4.74
N ASP A 426 9.96 -28.49 -4.37
CA ASP A 426 9.10 -29.65 -4.16
C ASP A 426 8.12 -29.44 -2.98
N ARG A 427 8.40 -28.45 -2.10
CA ARG A 427 7.53 -28.00 -1.00
C ARG A 427 7.39 -26.47 -1.04
N PRO A 428 6.62 -25.91 -1.99
CA PRO A 428 6.53 -24.47 -2.17
C PRO A 428 5.65 -23.83 -1.11
N LYS A 429 6.03 -22.63 -0.65
CA LYS A 429 5.29 -21.83 0.34
C LYS A 429 5.60 -20.34 0.23
N GLY A 430 4.75 -19.53 0.85
CA GLY A 430 4.86 -18.08 0.85
C GLY A 430 4.52 -17.46 -0.50
N PRO A 431 4.78 -16.15 -0.68
CA PRO A 431 4.64 -15.50 -1.97
C PRO A 431 5.77 -15.90 -2.93
N LEU A 432 5.39 -16.37 -4.12
CA LEU A 432 6.32 -16.53 -5.23
C LEU A 432 6.63 -15.19 -5.88
N VAL A 433 7.88 -15.03 -6.28
CA VAL A 433 8.30 -13.95 -7.17
C VAL A 433 7.65 -14.18 -8.53
N PRO A 434 7.06 -13.18 -9.20
CA PRO A 434 6.60 -13.34 -10.59
C PRO A 434 7.72 -13.87 -11.49
N GLY A 435 7.42 -14.72 -12.46
CA GLY A 435 8.43 -15.21 -13.41
C GLY A 435 8.14 -16.59 -13.99
N TYR A 436 9.18 -17.20 -14.56
CA TYR A 436 9.12 -18.52 -15.20
C TYR A 436 9.58 -19.62 -14.24
N TYR A 437 8.69 -20.57 -13.96
CA TYR A 437 8.96 -21.72 -13.10
C TYR A 437 8.88 -23.04 -13.85
N SER A 438 9.79 -23.97 -13.59
CA SER A 438 9.68 -25.37 -14.05
C SER A 438 9.23 -26.30 -12.92
N VAL A 439 8.37 -27.26 -13.24
CA VAL A 439 7.89 -28.29 -12.30
C VAL A 439 8.16 -29.67 -12.91
N THR A 440 9.01 -30.47 -12.26
CA THR A 440 9.52 -31.73 -12.83
C THR A 440 8.92 -32.99 -12.21
N GLY A 441 8.15 -32.87 -11.13
CA GLY A 441 7.58 -33.99 -10.38
C GLY A 441 6.38 -33.52 -9.54
N GLU A 442 6.17 -34.14 -8.38
CA GLU A 442 5.16 -33.68 -7.43
C GLU A 442 5.70 -32.52 -6.58
N SER A 443 5.03 -31.37 -6.64
CA SER A 443 5.21 -30.26 -5.70
C SER A 443 4.05 -30.22 -4.72
N VAL A 444 4.32 -30.13 -3.42
CA VAL A 444 3.30 -30.24 -2.37
C VAL A 444 3.21 -28.97 -1.54
N VAL A 445 2.08 -28.27 -1.61
CA VAL A 445 1.74 -27.21 -0.65
C VAL A 445 1.23 -27.92 0.62
N GLU A 446 2.08 -27.99 1.64
CA GLU A 446 1.79 -28.75 2.87
C GLU A 446 0.68 -28.14 3.72
N GLU A 447 0.09 -28.96 4.59
CA GLU A 447 -0.94 -28.51 5.53
C GLU A 447 -0.43 -27.35 6.40
N GLY A 448 -1.24 -26.31 6.58
CA GLY A 448 -0.89 -25.09 7.34
C GLY A 448 -0.04 -24.07 6.56
N GLU A 449 0.51 -24.44 5.40
CA GLU A 449 1.28 -23.54 4.55
C GLU A 449 0.38 -22.85 3.50
N VAL A 450 0.79 -21.65 3.09
CA VAL A 450 0.10 -20.86 2.06
C VAL A 450 1.06 -20.56 0.93
N LEU A 451 0.77 -21.01 -0.28
CA LEU A 451 1.47 -20.62 -1.50
C LEU A 451 0.68 -19.50 -2.20
N LYS A 452 1.33 -18.35 -2.45
CA LYS A 452 0.72 -17.24 -3.20
C LYS A 452 1.43 -17.06 -4.54
N ILE A 453 0.66 -17.05 -5.63
CA ILE A 453 1.14 -16.86 -6.98
C ILE A 453 0.62 -15.53 -7.50
N ALA A 454 1.54 -14.66 -7.91
CA ALA A 454 1.25 -13.33 -8.41
C ALA A 454 0.88 -13.34 -9.92
N PRO A 455 0.16 -12.31 -10.40
CA PRO A 455 -0.14 -12.12 -11.83
C PRO A 455 1.10 -12.23 -12.73
N GLY A 456 0.92 -12.75 -13.94
CA GLY A 456 1.97 -12.90 -14.94
C GLY A 456 2.98 -14.03 -14.68
N THR A 457 2.80 -14.81 -13.61
CA THR A 457 3.63 -15.99 -13.34
C THR A 457 3.34 -17.11 -14.34
N ARG A 458 4.37 -17.76 -14.86
CA ARG A 458 4.25 -18.89 -15.79
C ARG A 458 4.93 -20.13 -15.24
N PHE A 459 4.22 -21.25 -15.27
CA PHE A 459 4.70 -22.57 -14.88
C PHE A 459 4.78 -23.48 -16.11
N ARG A 460 5.92 -24.13 -16.27
CA ARG A 460 6.15 -25.21 -17.22
C ARG A 460 6.26 -26.54 -16.49
N PHE A 461 5.24 -27.37 -16.64
CA PHE A 461 5.20 -28.71 -16.09
C PHE A 461 5.79 -29.71 -17.07
N GLN A 462 6.66 -30.59 -16.57
CA GLN A 462 7.12 -31.76 -17.30
C GLN A 462 6.03 -32.85 -17.31
N PRO A 463 6.08 -33.81 -18.26
CA PRO A 463 5.15 -34.93 -18.29
C PRO A 463 5.09 -35.66 -16.94
N GLY A 464 3.87 -35.91 -16.44
CA GLY A 464 3.61 -36.54 -15.14
C GLY A 464 3.82 -35.66 -13.90
N ALA A 465 4.29 -34.42 -14.05
CA ALA A 465 4.40 -33.48 -12.92
C ALA A 465 3.01 -33.06 -12.41
N LYS A 466 2.93 -32.71 -11.12
CA LYS A 466 1.68 -32.28 -10.47
C LYS A 466 1.91 -31.31 -9.32
N LEU A 467 0.90 -30.49 -9.03
CA LEU A 467 0.85 -29.63 -7.86
C LEU A 467 -0.22 -30.13 -6.89
N LEU A 468 0.20 -30.78 -5.80
CA LEU A 468 -0.69 -31.26 -4.75
C LEU A 468 -0.87 -30.19 -3.67
N THR A 469 -2.11 -29.81 -3.40
CA THR A 469 -2.45 -28.78 -2.41
C THR A 469 -3.12 -29.43 -1.19
N LYS A 470 -2.39 -29.53 -0.08
CA LYS A 470 -2.90 -29.92 1.25
C LYS A 470 -3.14 -28.69 2.15
N GLY A 471 -2.42 -27.61 1.91
CA GLY A 471 -2.59 -26.29 2.54
C GLY A 471 -3.45 -25.35 1.70
N VAL A 472 -3.00 -24.11 1.51
CA VAL A 472 -3.73 -23.10 0.73
C VAL A 472 -2.92 -22.65 -0.48
N LEU A 473 -3.51 -22.73 -1.67
CA LEU A 473 -2.99 -22.15 -2.90
C LEU A 473 -3.83 -20.93 -3.29
N LEU A 474 -3.20 -19.76 -3.34
CA LEU A 474 -3.80 -18.50 -3.78
C LEU A 474 -3.14 -18.08 -5.10
N ALA A 475 -3.80 -18.33 -6.22
CA ALA A 475 -3.31 -18.00 -7.56
C ALA A 475 -4.20 -16.93 -8.19
N GLN A 476 -3.85 -15.65 -7.97
CA GLN A 476 -4.69 -14.53 -8.38
C GLN A 476 -4.06 -13.79 -9.56
N GLY A 477 -4.48 -14.13 -10.77
CA GLY A 477 -4.09 -13.40 -11.99
C GLY A 477 -4.90 -12.12 -12.19
N SER A 478 -4.56 -11.38 -13.25
CA SER A 478 -5.34 -10.22 -13.70
C SER A 478 -5.69 -10.34 -15.18
N GLU A 479 -6.64 -9.54 -15.67
CA GLU A 479 -7.00 -9.51 -17.10
C GLU A 479 -5.81 -9.17 -18.02
N LYS A 480 -4.84 -8.38 -17.54
CA LYS A 480 -3.65 -8.01 -18.31
C LYS A 480 -2.54 -9.05 -18.20
N ASP A 481 -2.40 -9.63 -17.02
CA ASP A 481 -1.31 -10.53 -16.64
C ASP A 481 -1.88 -11.81 -16.03
N SER A 482 -2.41 -12.70 -16.87
CA SER A 482 -2.90 -14.02 -16.45
C SER A 482 -1.78 -14.90 -15.90
N ILE A 483 -2.12 -15.82 -14.99
CA ILE A 483 -1.19 -16.89 -14.58
C ILE A 483 -1.28 -18.00 -15.62
N ILE A 484 -0.15 -18.59 -16.02
CA ILE A 484 -0.11 -19.58 -17.09
C ILE A 484 0.47 -20.89 -16.55
N PHE A 485 -0.32 -21.94 -16.56
CA PHE A 485 0.07 -23.32 -16.27
C PHE A 485 0.11 -24.10 -17.59
N GLU A 486 1.30 -24.48 -18.05
CA GLU A 486 1.48 -25.17 -19.33
C GLU A 486 2.42 -26.35 -19.21
N GLY A 487 2.26 -27.33 -20.10
CA GLY A 487 3.08 -28.52 -20.18
C GLY A 487 2.45 -29.50 -21.16
N THR A 488 3.00 -30.70 -21.24
CA THR A 488 2.41 -31.81 -22.01
C THR A 488 2.30 -33.02 -21.11
N GLY A 489 1.07 -33.54 -20.93
CA GLY A 489 0.82 -34.74 -20.12
C GLY A 489 1.07 -34.58 -18.63
N TRP A 490 0.92 -33.38 -18.08
CA TRP A 490 1.03 -33.13 -16.64
C TRP A 490 -0.32 -33.34 -15.93
N GLN A 491 -0.30 -33.70 -14.66
CA GLN A 491 -1.49 -34.19 -13.93
C GLN A 491 -2.20 -33.09 -13.13
N GLY A 492 -2.10 -31.84 -13.59
CA GLY A 492 -2.91 -30.75 -13.05
C GLY A 492 -2.56 -30.32 -11.62
N ILE A 493 -3.54 -29.64 -11.01
CA ILE A 493 -3.55 -29.25 -9.61
C ILE A 493 -4.53 -30.15 -8.86
N SER A 494 -4.04 -30.91 -7.87
CA SER A 494 -4.86 -31.77 -7.03
C SER A 494 -5.14 -31.11 -5.67
N VAL A 495 -6.39 -31.16 -5.21
CA VAL A 495 -6.85 -30.56 -3.95
C VAL A 495 -7.22 -31.67 -2.96
N ALA A 496 -6.42 -31.82 -1.91
CA ALA A 496 -6.65 -32.82 -0.86
C ALA A 496 -7.72 -32.37 0.16
N ALA A 497 -8.11 -33.24 1.10
CA ALA A 497 -9.21 -33.00 2.05
C ALA A 497 -9.14 -31.70 2.87
N LYS A 498 -7.94 -31.24 3.24
CA LYS A 498 -7.72 -29.96 3.93
C LYS A 498 -7.23 -28.84 3.00
N GLY A 499 -7.05 -29.18 1.74
CA GLY A 499 -6.59 -28.29 0.69
C GLY A 499 -7.63 -27.24 0.34
N ARG A 500 -7.17 -26.02 0.13
CA ARG A 500 -7.97 -24.94 -0.43
C ARG A 500 -7.24 -24.29 -1.60
N VAL A 501 -7.88 -24.26 -2.76
CA VAL A 501 -7.38 -23.56 -3.94
C VAL A 501 -8.32 -22.40 -4.25
N GLU A 502 -7.78 -21.19 -4.28
CA GLU A 502 -8.42 -20.02 -4.88
C GLU A 502 -7.62 -19.63 -6.11
N ILE A 503 -8.24 -19.70 -7.29
CA ILE A 503 -7.59 -19.42 -8.55
C ILE A 503 -8.42 -18.47 -9.39
N SER A 504 -7.79 -17.43 -9.94
CA SER A 504 -8.45 -16.51 -10.84
C SER A 504 -7.57 -16.09 -12.03
N ASN A 505 -8.21 -15.77 -13.16
CA ASN A 505 -7.56 -15.26 -14.38
C ASN A 505 -6.34 -16.11 -14.76
N SER A 506 -6.58 -17.41 -14.99
CA SER A 506 -5.52 -18.41 -15.16
C SER A 506 -5.76 -19.30 -16.37
N ASP A 507 -4.70 -19.54 -17.12
CA ASP A 507 -4.69 -20.38 -18.33
C ASP A 507 -4.04 -21.73 -18.04
N PHE A 508 -4.69 -22.82 -18.42
CA PHE A 508 -4.20 -24.18 -18.31
C PHE A 508 -4.08 -24.81 -19.70
N LYS A 509 -2.95 -25.47 -19.97
CA LYS A 509 -2.66 -26.12 -21.26
C LYS A 509 -1.96 -27.46 -21.09
N GLY A 510 -2.43 -28.47 -21.83
CA GLY A 510 -1.79 -29.79 -21.97
C GLY A 510 -1.75 -30.62 -20.69
N CYS A 511 -2.74 -30.44 -19.81
CA CYS A 511 -2.95 -31.23 -18.60
C CYS A 511 -4.08 -32.25 -18.77
N SER A 512 -4.03 -33.32 -17.98
CA SER A 512 -5.14 -34.26 -17.84
C SER A 512 -5.03 -35.08 -16.53
N PRO A 513 -5.93 -34.89 -15.54
CA PRO A 513 -6.83 -33.75 -15.41
C PRO A 513 -6.07 -32.43 -15.23
N CYS A 514 -6.68 -31.29 -15.52
CA CYS A 514 -6.10 -29.97 -15.20
C CYS A 514 -6.35 -29.58 -13.75
N ILE A 515 -7.52 -29.93 -13.22
CA ILE A 515 -7.86 -29.75 -11.80
C ILE A 515 -8.53 -31.03 -11.30
N GLU A 516 -8.05 -31.54 -10.17
CA GLU A 516 -8.62 -32.68 -9.47
C GLU A 516 -8.96 -32.27 -8.03
N LEU A 517 -10.23 -32.39 -7.65
CA LEU A 517 -10.73 -32.01 -6.34
C LEU A 517 -11.22 -33.27 -5.60
N GLY A 518 -10.53 -33.65 -4.52
CA GLY A 518 -11.03 -34.59 -3.51
C GLY A 518 -11.86 -33.84 -2.46
N GLU A 519 -11.76 -34.21 -1.17
CA GLU A 519 -12.61 -33.64 -0.09
C GLU A 519 -12.38 -32.14 0.24
N GLY A 520 -11.46 -31.46 -0.46
CA GLY A 520 -11.05 -30.09 -0.20
C GLY A 520 -12.00 -29.01 -0.74
N ARG A 521 -11.47 -27.80 -0.97
CA ARG A 521 -12.22 -26.68 -1.53
C ARG A 521 -11.54 -26.01 -2.73
N LEU A 522 -12.31 -25.77 -3.79
CA LEU A 522 -11.91 -25.03 -4.99
C LEU A 522 -12.78 -23.79 -5.18
N ASP A 523 -12.17 -22.63 -5.38
CA ASP A 523 -12.82 -21.41 -5.86
C ASP A 523 -12.07 -20.95 -7.10
N ALA A 524 -12.68 -21.09 -8.28
CA ALA A 524 -12.04 -20.89 -9.56
C ALA A 524 -12.84 -19.89 -10.40
N GLN A 525 -12.21 -18.78 -10.78
CA GLN A 525 -12.86 -17.66 -11.44
C GLN A 525 -12.13 -17.23 -12.71
N SER A 526 -12.82 -17.10 -13.84
CA SER A 526 -12.20 -16.69 -15.12
C SER A 526 -10.98 -17.54 -15.48
N ILE A 527 -11.14 -18.87 -15.44
CA ILE A 527 -10.07 -19.82 -15.81
C ILE A 527 -10.30 -20.41 -17.20
N TYR A 528 -9.23 -20.71 -17.91
CA TYR A 528 -9.28 -21.28 -19.27
C TYR A 528 -8.56 -22.63 -19.29
N LEU A 529 -9.32 -23.72 -19.36
CA LEU A 529 -8.82 -25.09 -19.47
C LEU A 529 -8.81 -25.51 -20.94
N ARG A 530 -7.62 -25.78 -21.49
CA ARG A 530 -7.43 -26.27 -22.87
C ARG A 530 -6.70 -27.61 -22.88
N GLY A 531 -7.43 -28.65 -23.25
CA GLY A 531 -6.95 -30.02 -23.34
C GLY A 531 -6.56 -30.45 -24.75
N ASP A 532 -5.87 -31.58 -24.82
CA ASP A 532 -5.60 -32.37 -26.02
C ASP A 532 -6.10 -33.84 -25.87
N GLY A 533 -6.96 -34.10 -24.87
CA GLY A 533 -7.51 -35.41 -24.52
C GLY A 533 -7.80 -35.57 -23.02
N GLY A 534 -8.37 -36.72 -22.63
CA GLY A 534 -8.65 -37.05 -21.23
C GLY A 534 -9.65 -36.10 -20.54
N SER A 535 -9.39 -35.68 -19.30
CA SER A 535 -10.35 -34.90 -18.49
C SER A 535 -9.92 -33.46 -18.22
N GLY A 536 -10.85 -32.50 -18.17
CA GLY A 536 -10.55 -31.11 -17.83
C GLY A 536 -10.53 -30.89 -16.32
N LEU A 537 -11.70 -31.03 -15.68
CA LEU A 537 -11.86 -30.93 -14.23
C LEU A 537 -12.57 -32.16 -13.68
N ILE A 538 -12.06 -32.70 -12.59
CA ILE A 538 -12.69 -33.79 -11.84
C ILE A 538 -12.92 -33.31 -10.41
N ALA A 539 -14.15 -33.41 -9.91
CA ALA A 539 -14.50 -33.11 -8.52
C ALA A 539 -15.24 -34.27 -7.89
N GLY A 540 -14.80 -34.72 -6.71
CA GLY A 540 -15.45 -35.78 -5.96
C GLY A 540 -15.12 -35.80 -4.48
N GLU A 541 -15.40 -36.94 -3.84
CA GLU A 541 -15.09 -37.23 -2.42
C GLU A 541 -15.63 -36.19 -1.41
N GLY A 542 -16.82 -35.64 -1.66
CA GLY A 542 -17.45 -34.60 -0.83
C GLY A 542 -16.88 -33.18 -1.01
N GLY A 543 -15.98 -32.98 -1.98
CA GLY A 543 -15.32 -31.71 -2.26
C GLY A 543 -16.27 -30.55 -2.51
N GLN A 544 -15.86 -29.34 -2.12
CA GLN A 544 -16.62 -28.10 -2.33
C GLN A 544 -16.05 -27.28 -3.48
N PHE A 545 -16.87 -26.86 -4.44
CA PHE A 545 -16.38 -26.02 -5.54
C PHE A 545 -17.28 -24.85 -5.92
N LEU A 546 -16.65 -23.78 -6.38
CA LEU A 546 -17.26 -22.71 -7.16
C LEU A 546 -16.45 -22.54 -8.45
N LEU A 547 -17.10 -22.70 -9.59
CA LEU A 547 -16.54 -22.41 -10.90
C LEU A 547 -17.33 -21.26 -11.51
N LYS A 548 -16.70 -20.10 -11.69
CA LYS A 548 -17.34 -18.93 -12.27
C LYS A 548 -16.57 -18.42 -13.49
N GLY A 549 -17.23 -18.20 -14.61
CA GLY A 549 -16.55 -17.67 -15.81
C GLY A 549 -15.49 -18.61 -16.39
N ALA A 550 -15.59 -19.92 -16.15
CA ALA A 550 -14.62 -20.89 -16.67
C ALA A 550 -14.85 -21.16 -18.16
N SER A 551 -13.79 -21.38 -18.92
CA SER A 551 -13.83 -21.88 -20.30
C SER A 551 -13.15 -23.24 -20.36
N VAL A 552 -13.87 -24.29 -20.78
CA VAL A 552 -13.37 -25.67 -20.81
C VAL A 552 -13.56 -26.26 -22.21
N GLU A 553 -12.46 -26.52 -22.91
CA GLU A 553 -12.46 -27.07 -24.28
C GLU A 553 -11.32 -28.06 -24.55
N GLY A 554 -11.52 -28.97 -25.50
CA GLY A 554 -10.48 -29.87 -26.01
C GLY A 554 -10.27 -31.16 -25.22
N PHE A 555 -11.14 -31.50 -24.28
CA PHE A 555 -11.04 -32.73 -23.47
C PHE A 555 -11.96 -33.84 -24.00
N GLU A 556 -11.64 -35.12 -23.73
CA GLU A 556 -12.63 -36.20 -23.91
C GLU A 556 -13.80 -36.03 -22.93
N LYS A 557 -13.51 -35.64 -21.68
CA LYS A 557 -14.49 -35.30 -20.66
C LYS A 557 -14.19 -33.89 -20.11
N GLY A 558 -15.05 -32.93 -20.37
CA GLY A 558 -14.86 -31.53 -19.93
C GLY A 558 -14.82 -31.42 -18.42
N ILE A 559 -15.97 -31.65 -17.77
CA ILE A 559 -16.10 -31.60 -16.31
C ILE A 559 -16.79 -32.87 -15.81
N ILE A 560 -16.23 -33.49 -14.76
CA ILE A 560 -16.78 -34.66 -14.09
C ILE A 560 -17.04 -34.31 -12.63
N ILE A 561 -18.28 -34.48 -12.17
CA ILE A 561 -18.70 -34.31 -10.79
C ILE A 561 -19.16 -35.67 -10.24
N ASN A 562 -18.34 -36.27 -9.38
CA ASN A 562 -18.56 -37.58 -8.79
C ASN A 562 -18.52 -37.50 -7.26
N ASP A 563 -19.66 -37.20 -6.64
CA ASP A 563 -19.81 -36.97 -5.20
C ASP A 563 -19.14 -35.66 -4.76
N ALA A 564 -19.51 -34.53 -5.35
CA ALA A 564 -19.04 -33.21 -4.90
C ALA A 564 -20.20 -32.21 -4.84
N ARG A 565 -19.99 -31.13 -4.08
CA ARG A 565 -21.00 -30.09 -3.87
C ARG A 565 -20.52 -28.72 -4.34
N GLY A 566 -21.27 -28.07 -5.22
CA GLY A 566 -20.80 -26.81 -5.76
C GLY A 566 -21.67 -26.17 -6.82
N LYS A 567 -21.15 -25.06 -7.35
CA LYS A 567 -21.82 -24.28 -8.39
C LYS A 567 -20.93 -24.10 -9.59
N ILE A 568 -21.54 -24.14 -10.77
CA ILE A 568 -20.94 -23.68 -12.02
C ILE A 568 -21.79 -22.50 -12.51
N GLU A 569 -21.16 -21.35 -12.68
CA GLU A 569 -21.82 -20.10 -13.04
C GLU A 569 -21.11 -19.41 -14.20
N GLU A 570 -21.87 -18.81 -15.12
CA GLU A 570 -21.34 -17.92 -16.18
C GLU A 570 -20.22 -18.57 -17.03
N SER A 571 -20.17 -19.91 -17.10
CA SER A 571 -19.06 -20.67 -17.67
C SER A 571 -19.41 -21.25 -19.04
N THR A 572 -18.40 -21.48 -19.89
CA THR A 572 -18.54 -22.05 -21.23
C THR A 572 -17.81 -23.39 -21.33
N ILE A 573 -18.54 -24.46 -21.61
CA ILE A 573 -18.06 -25.84 -21.72
C ILE A 573 -18.42 -26.34 -23.13
N THR A 574 -17.44 -26.39 -24.03
CA THR A 574 -17.67 -26.64 -25.46
C THR A 574 -16.50 -27.36 -26.12
N LYS A 575 -16.73 -27.98 -27.28
CA LYS A 575 -15.70 -28.72 -28.04
C LYS A 575 -14.99 -29.81 -27.22
N ASN A 576 -15.70 -30.45 -26.30
CA ASN A 576 -15.24 -31.66 -25.62
C ASN A 576 -15.93 -32.88 -26.23
N GLY A 577 -15.48 -34.09 -25.87
CA GLY A 577 -16.24 -35.31 -26.13
C GLY A 577 -17.58 -35.26 -25.38
N TYR A 578 -17.48 -35.26 -24.06
CA TYR A 578 -18.58 -35.04 -23.13
C TYR A 578 -18.40 -33.69 -22.43
N GLY A 579 -19.44 -32.85 -22.39
CA GLY A 579 -19.38 -31.54 -21.74
C GLY A 579 -19.28 -31.64 -20.22
N LEU A 580 -20.37 -32.05 -19.59
CA LEU A 580 -20.49 -32.19 -18.14
C LEU A 580 -21.11 -33.55 -17.74
N GLU A 581 -20.43 -34.31 -16.91
CA GLU A 581 -20.93 -35.58 -16.34
C GLU A 581 -21.17 -35.42 -14.83
N PHE A 582 -22.41 -35.63 -14.38
CA PHE A 582 -22.80 -35.58 -12.97
C PHE A 582 -23.24 -36.96 -12.48
N THR A 583 -22.51 -37.52 -11.53
CA THR A 583 -22.76 -38.87 -10.99
C THR A 583 -23.43 -38.82 -9.62
N ALA A 584 -22.97 -37.96 -8.72
CA ALA A 584 -23.48 -37.83 -7.35
C ALA A 584 -23.08 -36.47 -6.74
N GLY A 585 -23.79 -36.04 -5.69
CA GLY A 585 -23.49 -34.84 -4.91
C GLY A 585 -24.55 -33.74 -5.04
N GLU A 586 -24.14 -32.49 -4.95
CA GLU A 586 -25.02 -31.32 -5.09
C GLU A 586 -24.46 -30.36 -6.15
N LEU A 587 -25.19 -30.15 -7.24
CA LEU A 587 -24.72 -29.31 -8.33
C LEU A 587 -25.76 -28.25 -8.70
N GLU A 588 -25.35 -26.99 -8.62
CA GLU A 588 -26.11 -25.86 -9.17
C GLU A 588 -25.47 -25.37 -10.47
N LEU A 589 -26.27 -25.26 -11.52
CA LEU A 589 -25.87 -24.70 -12.81
C LEU A 589 -26.68 -23.44 -13.09
N ASN A 590 -26.00 -22.31 -13.27
CA ASN A 590 -26.66 -21.04 -13.54
C ASN A 590 -25.92 -20.23 -14.62
N ASN A 591 -26.63 -19.78 -15.65
CA ASN A 591 -26.10 -18.90 -16.69
C ASN A 591 -24.89 -19.44 -17.46
N ASN A 592 -24.80 -20.76 -17.64
CA ASN A 592 -23.70 -21.40 -18.37
C ASN A 592 -24.03 -21.65 -19.83
N ASN A 593 -22.99 -21.82 -20.64
CA ASN A 593 -23.03 -22.24 -22.05
C ASN A 593 -22.42 -23.63 -22.18
N ILE A 594 -23.24 -24.68 -22.24
CA ILE A 594 -22.79 -26.08 -22.34
C ILE A 594 -23.29 -26.64 -23.67
N PHE A 595 -22.48 -26.53 -24.72
CA PHE A 595 -22.94 -26.84 -26.08
C PHE A 595 -21.79 -27.23 -27.01
N GLY A 596 -22.11 -27.89 -28.12
CA GLY A 596 -21.13 -28.21 -29.16
C GLY A 596 -20.07 -29.22 -28.71
N ASN A 597 -20.40 -30.07 -27.74
CA ASN A 597 -19.60 -31.24 -27.37
C ASN A 597 -19.98 -32.41 -28.30
N SER A 598 -19.02 -33.24 -28.71
CA SER A 598 -19.22 -34.19 -29.82
C SER A 598 -20.19 -35.31 -29.48
N GLU A 599 -20.17 -35.82 -28.25
CA GLU A 599 -21.02 -36.92 -27.78
C GLU A 599 -22.28 -36.39 -27.08
N GLN A 600 -22.13 -35.87 -25.87
CA GLN A 600 -23.23 -35.29 -25.08
C GLN A 600 -22.78 -33.97 -24.44
N ASP A 601 -23.68 -32.99 -24.37
CA ASP A 601 -23.43 -31.75 -23.66
C ASP A 601 -23.54 -31.96 -22.14
N MET A 602 -24.48 -32.78 -21.69
CA MET A 602 -24.63 -33.12 -20.27
C MET A 602 -25.12 -34.55 -20.04
N ILE A 603 -24.51 -35.24 -19.07
CA ILE A 603 -24.93 -36.55 -18.58
C ILE A 603 -25.22 -36.45 -17.07
N SER A 604 -26.32 -37.04 -16.61
CA SER A 604 -26.66 -37.13 -15.19
C SER A 604 -27.10 -38.53 -14.78
N HIS A 605 -26.43 -39.13 -13.79
CA HIS A 605 -26.80 -40.44 -13.23
C HIS A 605 -27.77 -40.33 -12.04
N GLN A 606 -28.10 -39.10 -11.62
CA GLN A 606 -29.07 -38.79 -10.58
C GLN A 606 -30.03 -37.69 -11.06
N LYS A 607 -31.14 -37.49 -10.32
CA LYS A 607 -32.06 -36.42 -10.62
C LYS A 607 -31.42 -35.06 -10.40
N ILE A 608 -31.35 -34.24 -11.44
CA ILE A 608 -30.90 -32.84 -11.34
C ILE A 608 -31.91 -31.91 -12.00
N VAL A 609 -32.13 -30.75 -11.38
CA VAL A 609 -33.02 -29.70 -11.90
C VAL A 609 -32.16 -28.56 -12.41
N ILE A 610 -32.24 -28.27 -13.71
CA ILE A 610 -31.42 -27.24 -14.35
C ILE A 610 -32.28 -26.14 -14.97
N GLY A 611 -31.80 -24.90 -14.86
CA GLY A 611 -32.50 -23.73 -15.37
C GLY A 611 -31.53 -22.60 -15.72
N ASN A 612 -31.91 -21.75 -16.68
CA ASN A 612 -31.13 -20.58 -17.09
C ASN A 612 -29.74 -20.93 -17.65
N ASN A 613 -29.60 -22.03 -18.41
CA ASN A 613 -28.36 -22.37 -19.11
C ASN A 613 -28.64 -22.50 -20.61
N PHE A 614 -27.67 -22.16 -21.45
CA PHE A 614 -27.68 -22.41 -22.89
C PHE A 614 -27.11 -23.80 -23.16
N LEU A 615 -27.91 -24.68 -23.76
CA LEU A 615 -27.53 -26.07 -24.08
C LEU A 615 -27.49 -26.33 -25.60
N GLY A 616 -27.14 -25.31 -26.38
CA GLY A 616 -27.02 -25.38 -27.84
C GLY A 616 -28.31 -25.09 -28.62
N THR A 617 -29.47 -25.25 -27.99
CA THR A 617 -30.80 -25.07 -28.59
C THR A 617 -31.82 -24.66 -27.51
N ASP A 618 -32.92 -24.03 -27.92
CA ASP A 618 -34.07 -23.70 -27.08
C ASP A 618 -35.18 -24.78 -27.10
N THR A 619 -35.00 -25.81 -27.93
CA THR A 619 -35.98 -26.90 -28.13
C THR A 619 -35.57 -28.16 -27.37
N VAL A 620 -36.42 -28.60 -26.45
CA VAL A 620 -36.13 -29.74 -25.54
C VAL A 620 -35.76 -31.04 -26.27
N LYS A 621 -36.36 -31.30 -27.44
CA LYS A 621 -36.11 -32.53 -28.22
C LYS A 621 -34.71 -32.60 -28.84
N ASP A 622 -34.09 -31.44 -29.04
CA ASP A 622 -32.80 -31.32 -29.73
C ASP A 622 -31.63 -31.20 -28.74
N LEU A 623 -31.92 -31.23 -27.43
CA LEU A 623 -30.92 -31.19 -26.37
C LEU A 623 -30.06 -32.46 -26.38
N LYS A 624 -28.73 -32.29 -26.40
CA LYS A 624 -27.77 -33.38 -26.24
C LYS A 624 -27.53 -33.71 -24.76
N ILE A 625 -28.60 -34.15 -24.10
CA ILE A 625 -28.58 -34.51 -22.67
C ILE A 625 -28.96 -35.97 -22.47
N GLN A 626 -28.39 -36.61 -21.44
CA GLN A 626 -28.66 -38.01 -21.11
C GLN A 626 -28.85 -38.19 -19.59
N GLY A 627 -29.89 -38.94 -19.20
CA GLY A 627 -30.18 -39.30 -17.80
C GLY A 627 -31.35 -38.54 -17.17
N ASP A 628 -31.42 -38.52 -15.84
CA ASP A 628 -32.55 -37.92 -15.08
C ASP A 628 -32.36 -36.40 -14.91
N ILE A 629 -32.53 -35.65 -16.00
CA ILE A 629 -32.33 -34.19 -16.04
C ILE A 629 -33.68 -33.51 -16.27
N LEU A 630 -34.14 -32.74 -15.29
CA LEU A 630 -35.32 -31.90 -15.41
C LEU A 630 -34.93 -30.47 -15.80
N VAL A 631 -35.25 -30.07 -17.02
CA VAL A 631 -34.97 -28.71 -17.54
C VAL A 631 -36.18 -27.81 -17.29
N THR A 632 -36.07 -26.86 -16.36
CA THR A 632 -37.18 -25.92 -16.06
C THR A 632 -37.17 -24.69 -16.97
N SER A 633 -36.00 -24.30 -17.48
CA SER A 633 -35.85 -23.16 -18.38
C SER A 633 -34.49 -23.19 -19.08
N LEU A 634 -34.41 -22.70 -20.31
CA LEU A 634 -33.17 -22.57 -21.09
C LEU A 634 -32.88 -21.10 -21.40
N LEU A 635 -31.71 -20.82 -21.96
CA LEU A 635 -31.44 -19.58 -22.68
C LEU A 635 -31.60 -19.82 -24.18
N ASP A 636 -32.19 -18.87 -24.92
CA ASP A 636 -32.36 -18.96 -26.39
C ASP A 636 -31.08 -18.68 -27.19
N SER A 637 -30.04 -18.21 -26.52
CA SER A 637 -28.72 -17.90 -27.08
C SER A 637 -27.67 -17.98 -25.97
N PRO A 638 -26.37 -18.02 -26.30
CA PRO A 638 -25.33 -18.04 -25.28
C PRO A 638 -25.42 -16.85 -24.29
N TYR A 639 -25.21 -17.13 -23.00
CA TYR A 639 -24.98 -16.11 -21.97
C TYR A 639 -23.76 -15.23 -22.34
N PRO A 640 -23.79 -13.90 -22.10
CA PRO A 640 -24.82 -13.14 -21.38
C PRO A 640 -26.00 -12.64 -22.23
N HIS A 641 -26.02 -12.93 -23.52
CA HIS A 641 -27.00 -12.36 -24.46
C HIS A 641 -28.30 -13.16 -24.57
N GLY A 642 -28.29 -14.42 -24.13
CA GLY A 642 -29.45 -15.29 -24.11
C GLY A 642 -30.59 -14.78 -23.24
N ARG A 643 -31.82 -14.85 -23.77
CA ARG A 643 -33.05 -14.61 -23.04
C ARG A 643 -33.56 -15.93 -22.46
N LYS A 644 -34.09 -15.88 -21.25
CA LYS A 644 -34.66 -17.03 -20.57
C LYS A 644 -35.95 -17.50 -21.26
N VAL A 645 -35.94 -18.72 -21.77
CA VAL A 645 -37.11 -19.46 -22.24
C VAL A 645 -37.57 -20.37 -21.11
N VAL A 646 -38.73 -20.07 -20.54
CA VAL A 646 -39.33 -20.88 -19.47
C VAL A 646 -40.03 -22.07 -20.10
N LEU A 647 -39.59 -23.28 -19.75
CA LEU A 647 -40.19 -24.53 -20.22
C LEU A 647 -41.20 -25.09 -19.22
N ILE A 648 -41.00 -24.75 -17.94
CA ILE A 648 -41.88 -25.07 -16.81
C ILE A 648 -42.00 -23.80 -15.97
N ASP A 649 -43.20 -23.23 -15.87
CA ASP A 649 -43.43 -21.97 -15.16
C ASP A 649 -43.39 -22.17 -13.62
N LYS A 650 -42.58 -21.36 -12.93
CA LYS A 650 -42.50 -21.38 -11.46
C LYS A 650 -43.79 -20.84 -10.81
N ALA A 651 -44.68 -20.19 -11.57
CA ALA A 651 -46.00 -19.74 -11.11
C ALA A 651 -47.03 -20.89 -10.90
N ASP A 652 -46.68 -22.11 -11.30
CA ASP A 652 -47.49 -23.32 -11.11
C ASP A 652 -47.13 -24.12 -9.85
N ILE A 653 -46.19 -23.62 -9.03
CA ILE A 653 -45.65 -24.33 -7.86
C ILE A 653 -45.82 -23.47 -6.60
N THR A 654 -47.06 -23.20 -6.18
CA THR A 654 -47.33 -22.99 -4.74
C THR A 654 -47.98 -24.25 -4.18
N PRO A 655 -47.67 -24.67 -2.94
CA PRO A 655 -48.34 -25.80 -2.30
C PRO A 655 -49.87 -25.68 -2.36
N GLU A 656 -50.41 -24.46 -2.26
CA GLU A 656 -51.86 -24.21 -2.35
C GLU A 656 -52.42 -24.42 -3.77
N LYS A 657 -51.69 -24.04 -4.83
CA LYS A 657 -52.14 -24.27 -6.22
C LYS A 657 -51.98 -25.73 -6.63
N ILE A 658 -50.88 -26.38 -6.23
CA ILE A 658 -50.69 -27.81 -6.45
C ILE A 658 -51.83 -28.58 -5.78
N GLU A 659 -52.19 -28.20 -4.54
CA GLU A 659 -53.32 -28.81 -3.86
C GLU A 659 -54.64 -28.54 -4.60
N ALA A 660 -54.90 -27.32 -5.06
CA ALA A 660 -56.13 -26.99 -5.79
C ALA A 660 -56.26 -27.76 -7.12
N VAL A 661 -55.19 -27.83 -7.92
CA VAL A 661 -55.17 -28.56 -9.20
C VAL A 661 -55.26 -30.07 -8.95
N PHE A 662 -54.57 -30.58 -7.94
CA PHE A 662 -54.68 -31.97 -7.52
C PHE A 662 -56.12 -32.32 -7.14
N GLN A 663 -56.79 -31.50 -6.32
CA GLN A 663 -58.19 -31.72 -5.92
C GLN A 663 -59.15 -31.64 -7.11
N GLU A 664 -58.92 -30.70 -8.04
CA GLU A 664 -59.72 -30.59 -9.26
C GLU A 664 -59.59 -31.84 -10.14
N LYS A 665 -58.36 -32.30 -10.38
CA LYS A 665 -58.06 -33.49 -11.20
C LYS A 665 -58.57 -34.77 -10.55
N LYS A 666 -58.38 -34.94 -9.23
CA LYS A 666 -58.95 -36.05 -8.45
C LYS A 666 -60.48 -36.07 -8.58
N THR A 667 -61.14 -34.93 -8.41
CA THR A 667 -62.61 -34.84 -8.49
C THR A 667 -63.11 -35.18 -9.90
N LYS A 668 -62.53 -34.57 -10.95
CA LYS A 668 -62.89 -34.86 -12.34
C LYS A 668 -62.63 -36.31 -12.72
N GLY A 669 -61.54 -36.90 -12.25
CA GLY A 669 -61.22 -38.31 -12.49
C GLY A 669 -62.21 -39.27 -11.86
N ILE A 670 -62.59 -39.04 -10.60
CA ILE A 670 -63.61 -39.84 -9.90
C ILE A 670 -64.98 -39.63 -10.54
N GLU A 671 -65.35 -38.39 -10.90
CA GLU A 671 -66.61 -38.09 -11.57
C GLU A 671 -66.68 -38.78 -12.95
N ALA A 672 -65.63 -38.69 -13.76
CA ALA A 672 -65.52 -39.38 -15.04
C ALA A 672 -65.66 -40.91 -14.86
N PHE A 673 -65.06 -41.48 -13.82
CA PHE A 673 -65.22 -42.89 -13.48
C PHE A 673 -66.69 -43.23 -13.18
N THR A 674 -67.38 -42.43 -12.36
CA THR A 674 -68.81 -42.64 -12.06
C THR A 674 -69.71 -42.50 -13.29
N LEU A 675 -69.36 -41.61 -14.21
CA LEU A 675 -70.04 -41.42 -15.50
C LEU A 675 -69.64 -42.46 -16.57
N ARG A 676 -68.82 -43.46 -16.21
CA ARG A 676 -68.29 -44.51 -17.11
C ARG A 676 -67.47 -43.99 -18.28
N LYS A 677 -66.87 -42.80 -18.15
CA LYS A 677 -65.92 -42.22 -19.11
C LYS A 677 -64.49 -42.66 -18.75
N PHE A 678 -64.17 -43.92 -18.98
CA PHE A 678 -62.95 -44.55 -18.44
C PHE A 678 -61.64 -44.00 -19.03
N GLY A 679 -61.63 -43.55 -20.29
CA GLY A 679 -60.46 -42.87 -20.88
C GLY A 679 -60.14 -41.55 -20.18
N ASP A 680 -61.16 -40.70 -20.00
CA ASP A 680 -61.04 -39.43 -19.28
C ASP A 680 -60.67 -39.67 -17.81
N ALA A 681 -61.29 -40.67 -17.16
CA ALA A 681 -60.98 -41.04 -15.79
C ALA A 681 -59.51 -41.45 -15.63
N HIS A 682 -58.98 -42.30 -16.54
CA HIS A 682 -57.59 -42.70 -16.52
C HIS A 682 -56.66 -41.50 -16.66
N GLN A 683 -56.95 -40.61 -17.61
CA GLN A 683 -56.14 -39.41 -17.83
C GLN A 683 -56.13 -38.49 -16.61
N PHE A 684 -57.29 -38.13 -16.08
CA PHE A 684 -57.37 -37.22 -14.93
C PHE A 684 -56.80 -37.81 -13.64
N LEU A 685 -56.97 -39.12 -13.41
CA LEU A 685 -56.43 -39.79 -12.23
C LEU A 685 -54.91 -40.00 -12.34
N ALA A 686 -54.37 -40.33 -13.52
CA ALA A 686 -52.94 -40.40 -13.74
C ALA A 686 -52.26 -39.03 -13.59
N ASP A 687 -52.89 -37.97 -14.12
CA ASP A 687 -52.46 -36.58 -13.91
C ASP A 687 -52.42 -36.24 -12.42
N ALA A 688 -53.49 -36.54 -11.67
CA ALA A 688 -53.54 -36.28 -10.24
C ALA A 688 -52.43 -37.03 -9.47
N LEU A 689 -52.16 -38.29 -9.83
CA LEU A 689 -51.16 -39.12 -9.19
C LEU A 689 -49.71 -38.69 -9.52
N SER A 690 -49.50 -38.01 -10.65
CA SER A 690 -48.21 -37.39 -10.98
C SER A 690 -47.86 -36.22 -10.06
N MET A 691 -48.87 -35.62 -9.41
CA MET A 691 -48.73 -34.45 -8.55
C MET A 691 -48.58 -34.82 -7.07
N LYS A 692 -49.44 -35.72 -6.56
CA LYS A 692 -49.50 -36.09 -5.14
C LYS A 692 -50.01 -37.51 -4.96
N GLU A 693 -49.37 -38.25 -4.06
CA GLU A 693 -49.83 -39.58 -3.66
C GLU A 693 -51.15 -39.47 -2.90
N ASP A 694 -52.18 -40.21 -3.32
CA ASP A 694 -53.49 -40.22 -2.66
C ASP A 694 -54.18 -41.57 -2.84
N LYS A 695 -54.69 -42.09 -1.72
CA LYS A 695 -55.29 -43.42 -1.64
C LYS A 695 -56.53 -43.60 -2.52
N ASP A 696 -57.36 -42.58 -2.69
CA ASP A 696 -58.55 -42.68 -3.52
C ASP A 696 -58.16 -42.63 -5.00
N VAL A 697 -57.18 -41.78 -5.36
CA VAL A 697 -56.66 -41.72 -6.74
C VAL A 697 -56.09 -43.08 -7.15
N TYR A 698 -55.28 -43.71 -6.29
CA TYR A 698 -54.80 -45.08 -6.51
C TYR A 698 -55.93 -46.09 -6.70
N LEU A 699 -56.95 -46.03 -5.84
CA LEU A 699 -58.08 -46.96 -5.87
C LEU A 699 -58.88 -46.82 -7.18
N TYR A 700 -59.26 -45.58 -7.54
CA TYR A 700 -60.05 -45.31 -8.73
C TYR A 700 -59.25 -45.51 -10.02
N LEU A 701 -57.95 -45.21 -10.03
CA LEU A 701 -57.10 -45.47 -11.19
C LEU A 701 -56.97 -46.99 -11.42
N ALA A 702 -56.70 -47.75 -10.36
CA ALA A 702 -56.62 -49.21 -10.45
C ALA A 702 -57.93 -49.82 -10.97
N TYR A 703 -59.10 -49.36 -10.49
CA TYR A 703 -60.38 -49.79 -11.04
C TYR A 703 -60.55 -49.40 -12.52
N THR A 704 -60.15 -48.19 -12.89
CA THR A 704 -60.24 -47.71 -14.27
C THR A 704 -59.39 -48.57 -15.21
N GLU A 705 -58.14 -48.86 -14.80
CA GLU A 705 -57.22 -49.71 -15.54
C GLU A 705 -57.75 -51.15 -15.66
N MET A 706 -58.36 -51.72 -14.60
CA MET A 706 -59.01 -53.03 -14.68
C MET A 706 -60.15 -53.07 -15.69
N ILE A 707 -60.97 -52.02 -15.73
CA ILE A 707 -62.11 -51.91 -16.67
C ILE A 707 -61.61 -51.74 -18.12
N LEU A 708 -60.51 -51.01 -18.31
CA LEU A 708 -59.87 -50.83 -19.61
C LEU A 708 -59.08 -52.07 -20.09
N GLY A 709 -58.98 -53.13 -19.27
CA GLY A 709 -58.22 -54.34 -19.59
C GLY A 709 -56.70 -54.19 -19.42
N GLU A 710 -56.24 -53.14 -18.74
CA GLU A 710 -54.84 -52.79 -18.54
C GLU A 710 -54.29 -53.45 -17.25
N GLU A 711 -54.36 -54.77 -17.18
CA GLU A 711 -54.16 -55.55 -15.96
C GLU A 711 -52.76 -55.37 -15.33
N ALA A 712 -51.71 -55.35 -16.16
CA ALA A 712 -50.34 -55.15 -15.69
C ALA A 712 -50.10 -53.74 -15.13
N LYS A 713 -50.86 -52.74 -15.62
CA LYS A 713 -50.81 -51.37 -15.08
C LYS A 713 -51.54 -51.32 -13.75
N SER A 714 -52.74 -51.88 -13.66
CA SER A 714 -53.51 -51.97 -12.41
C SER A 714 -52.73 -52.64 -11.28
N GLU A 715 -52.02 -53.74 -11.57
CA GLU A 715 -51.18 -54.43 -10.57
C GLU A 715 -50.05 -53.53 -10.06
N LYS A 716 -49.36 -52.80 -10.95
CA LYS A 716 -48.33 -51.83 -10.56
C LYS A 716 -48.91 -50.66 -9.76
N THR A 717 -50.08 -50.16 -10.17
CA THR A 717 -50.80 -49.08 -9.48
C THR A 717 -51.19 -49.50 -8.07
N LEU A 718 -51.71 -50.71 -7.88
CA LEU A 718 -52.08 -51.26 -6.57
C LEU A 718 -50.87 -51.53 -5.69
N ASP A 719 -49.79 -52.10 -6.24
CA ASP A 719 -48.52 -52.30 -5.51
C ASP A 719 -47.94 -50.98 -5.00
N ARG A 720 -47.91 -49.96 -5.86
CA ARG A 720 -47.42 -48.62 -5.51
C ARG A 720 -48.33 -47.96 -4.47
N GLY A 721 -49.65 -48.08 -4.65
CA GLY A 721 -50.64 -47.56 -3.70
C GLY A 721 -50.52 -48.20 -2.32
N ILE A 722 -50.32 -49.52 -2.24
CA ILE A 722 -50.12 -50.23 -0.97
C ILE A 722 -48.80 -49.83 -0.30
N LYS A 723 -47.72 -49.63 -1.06
CA LYS A 723 -46.45 -49.14 -0.50
C LYS A 723 -46.58 -47.72 0.06
N ALA A 724 -47.32 -46.85 -0.62
CA ALA A 724 -47.54 -45.47 -0.19
C ALA A 724 -48.53 -45.38 0.98
N PHE A 725 -49.56 -46.25 1.00
CA PHE A 725 -50.63 -46.26 1.99
C PHE A 725 -50.81 -47.67 2.58
N PRO A 726 -49.83 -48.16 3.37
CA PRO A 726 -49.80 -49.55 3.82
C PRO A 726 -50.97 -49.93 4.72
N TYR A 727 -51.64 -48.95 5.35
CA TYR A 727 -52.79 -49.18 6.23
C TYR A 727 -54.16 -48.97 5.54
N GLU A 728 -54.20 -48.62 4.26
CA GLU A 728 -55.46 -48.44 3.54
C GLU A 728 -56.01 -49.80 3.06
N VAL A 729 -56.88 -50.38 3.87
CA VAL A 729 -57.47 -51.72 3.69
C VAL A 729 -58.13 -51.90 2.31
N ARG A 730 -58.75 -50.86 1.75
CA ARG A 730 -59.46 -50.95 0.46
C ARG A 730 -58.53 -51.31 -0.71
N LEU A 731 -57.28 -50.85 -0.70
CA LEU A 731 -56.32 -51.18 -1.76
C LEU A 731 -55.97 -52.68 -1.75
N TYR A 732 -55.83 -53.27 -0.56
CA TYR A 732 -55.62 -54.71 -0.41
C TYR A 732 -56.84 -55.51 -0.86
N GLU A 733 -58.07 -55.05 -0.56
CA GLU A 733 -59.30 -55.69 -1.00
C GLU A 733 -59.42 -55.73 -2.53
N VAL A 734 -59.16 -54.59 -3.19
CA VAL A 734 -59.23 -54.50 -4.66
C VAL A 734 -58.15 -55.37 -5.30
N TYR A 735 -56.95 -55.37 -4.75
CA TYR A 735 -55.87 -56.18 -5.28
C TYR A 735 -56.11 -57.67 -5.09
N ALA A 736 -56.57 -58.09 -3.90
CA ALA A 736 -56.95 -59.47 -3.64
C ALA A 736 -58.08 -59.93 -4.59
N LYS A 737 -59.10 -59.09 -4.83
CA LYS A 737 -60.15 -59.39 -5.82
C LYS A 737 -59.58 -59.55 -7.23
N SER A 738 -58.73 -58.62 -7.67
CA SER A 738 -58.06 -58.65 -8.97
C SER A 738 -57.22 -59.92 -9.17
N LEU A 739 -56.49 -60.35 -8.13
CA LEU A 739 -55.70 -61.59 -8.16
C LEU A 739 -56.60 -62.83 -8.17
N ALA A 740 -57.68 -62.82 -7.39
CA ALA A 740 -58.64 -63.90 -7.33
C ALA A 740 -59.35 -64.14 -8.67
N THR A 741 -59.77 -63.08 -9.37
CA THR A 741 -60.36 -63.18 -10.73
C THR A 741 -59.38 -63.74 -11.75
N ARG A 742 -58.07 -63.58 -11.50
CA ARG A 742 -56.98 -64.11 -12.34
C ARG A 742 -56.49 -65.50 -11.90
N GLY A 743 -57.17 -66.14 -10.95
CA GLY A 743 -56.81 -67.48 -10.47
C GLY A 743 -55.63 -67.53 -9.48
N LYS A 744 -55.03 -66.39 -9.14
CA LYS A 744 -53.93 -66.27 -8.16
C LYS A 744 -54.45 -66.26 -6.72
N LYS A 745 -55.18 -67.30 -6.34
CA LYS A 745 -55.89 -67.39 -5.04
C LYS A 745 -54.97 -67.33 -3.82
N ALA A 746 -53.79 -67.95 -3.89
CA ALA A 746 -52.82 -67.94 -2.78
C ALA A 746 -52.28 -66.53 -2.48
N GLU A 747 -51.94 -65.76 -3.52
CA GLU A 747 -51.49 -64.37 -3.38
C GLU A 747 -52.61 -63.46 -2.85
N ALA A 748 -53.84 -63.67 -3.34
CA ALA A 748 -55.03 -62.96 -2.84
C ALA A 748 -55.26 -63.21 -1.34
N ILE A 749 -55.13 -64.46 -0.89
CA ILE A 749 -55.27 -64.84 0.53
C ILE A 749 -54.21 -64.13 1.39
N LEU A 750 -52.96 -64.06 0.94
CA LEU A 750 -51.89 -63.38 1.68
C LEU A 750 -52.15 -61.88 1.84
N LEU A 751 -52.69 -61.22 0.81
CA LEU A 751 -53.08 -59.82 0.92
C LEU A 751 -54.27 -59.61 1.86
N LEU A 752 -55.27 -60.51 1.82
CA LEU A 752 -56.41 -60.47 2.74
C LEU A 752 -55.98 -60.71 4.20
N GLU A 753 -55.04 -61.60 4.45
CA GLU A 753 -54.47 -61.81 5.80
C GLU A 753 -53.75 -60.56 6.32
N LYS A 754 -53.01 -59.85 5.45
CA LYS A 754 -52.42 -58.56 5.80
C LYS A 754 -53.50 -57.53 6.11
N ALA A 755 -54.55 -57.45 5.27
CA ALA A 755 -55.68 -56.54 5.47
C ALA A 755 -56.42 -56.81 6.79
N MET A 756 -56.66 -58.07 7.13
CA MET A 756 -57.32 -58.49 8.37
C MET A 756 -56.51 -58.17 9.63
N LYS A 757 -55.17 -58.20 9.57
CA LYS A 757 -54.33 -57.76 10.69
C LYS A 757 -54.51 -56.28 10.99
N MET A 758 -54.78 -55.47 9.97
CA MET A 758 -54.93 -54.02 10.09
C MET A 758 -56.36 -53.62 10.49
N ASN A 759 -57.36 -54.40 10.08
CA ASN A 759 -58.75 -54.20 10.47
C ASN A 759 -59.42 -55.55 10.84
N PRO A 760 -59.15 -56.06 12.06
CA PRO A 760 -59.61 -57.38 12.51
C PRO A 760 -61.13 -57.52 12.59
N ASP A 761 -61.84 -56.41 12.79
CA ASP A 761 -63.29 -56.38 12.97
C ASP A 761 -64.06 -56.34 11.63
N ASN A 762 -63.36 -56.18 10.50
CA ASN A 762 -64.00 -56.15 9.18
C ASN A 762 -64.37 -57.56 8.70
N LYS A 763 -65.62 -57.96 9.00
CA LYS A 763 -66.20 -59.26 8.60
C LYS A 763 -66.15 -59.54 7.09
N SER A 764 -66.13 -58.50 6.25
CA SER A 764 -66.08 -58.64 4.78
C SER A 764 -64.78 -59.30 4.30
N LEU A 765 -63.65 -58.98 4.95
CA LEU A 765 -62.33 -59.55 4.62
C LEU A 765 -62.28 -61.04 4.93
N GLY A 766 -62.87 -61.46 6.06
CA GLY A 766 -62.99 -62.86 6.44
C GLY A 766 -63.82 -63.66 5.42
N ILE A 767 -64.99 -63.14 5.05
CA ILE A 767 -65.86 -63.76 4.03
C ILE A 767 -65.13 -63.88 2.68
N MET A 768 -64.42 -62.83 2.26
CA MET A 768 -63.66 -62.84 1.01
C MET A 768 -62.53 -63.89 1.05
N LYS A 769 -61.81 -63.99 2.17
CA LYS A 769 -60.78 -65.03 2.36
C LYS A 769 -61.39 -66.43 2.32
N ASP A 770 -62.48 -66.64 3.06
CA ASP A 770 -63.17 -67.94 3.17
C ASP A 770 -63.71 -68.41 1.81
N SER A 771 -64.22 -67.49 0.98
CA SER A 771 -64.66 -67.81 -0.39
C SER A 771 -63.53 -68.21 -1.35
N LEU A 772 -62.28 -67.91 -1.01
CA LEU A 772 -61.09 -68.24 -1.80
C LEU A 772 -60.38 -69.50 -1.29
N LEU A 773 -60.71 -69.96 -0.07
CA LEU A 773 -60.20 -71.21 0.49
C LEU A 773 -60.87 -72.42 -0.20
N PRO A 774 -60.12 -73.49 -0.47
CA PRO A 774 -60.72 -74.75 -0.91
C PRO A 774 -61.64 -75.32 0.19
N SER A 775 -62.82 -75.82 -0.20
CA SER A 775 -63.80 -76.40 0.74
C SER A 775 -63.16 -77.45 1.66
N PRO A 776 -63.34 -77.36 2.99
CA PRO A 776 -62.72 -78.30 3.92
C PRO A 776 -63.49 -79.64 3.98
N SER A 777 -62.78 -80.74 3.75
CA SER A 777 -63.13 -82.05 4.30
C SER A 777 -62.84 -82.08 5.81
N PRO A 778 -63.55 -82.90 6.61
CA PRO A 778 -63.77 -82.61 8.02
C PRO A 778 -62.79 -83.32 8.97
N LYS A 779 -62.69 -82.76 10.19
CA LYS A 779 -62.18 -83.34 11.48
C LYS A 779 -60.66 -83.26 11.70
N GLU A 780 -60.11 -83.05 12.90
CA GLU A 780 -60.63 -83.09 14.27
C GLU A 780 -59.62 -82.48 15.28
N ASN A 781 -60.16 -81.99 16.40
CA ASN A 781 -59.63 -82.03 17.79
C ASN A 781 -58.25 -81.41 18.13
N LYS A 782 -58.20 -80.31 18.91
CA LYS A 782 -58.50 -80.08 20.35
C LYS A 782 -57.22 -80.09 21.21
N VAL A 783 -57.06 -79.05 22.04
CA VAL A 783 -56.87 -79.08 23.53
C VAL A 783 -55.93 -77.97 24.05
N GLN A 784 -56.55 -77.03 24.80
CA GLN A 784 -56.18 -76.33 26.07
C GLN A 784 -54.77 -75.70 26.32
N ALA A 785 -54.72 -74.35 26.40
CA ALA A 785 -54.81 -73.47 27.60
C ALA A 785 -54.01 -73.80 28.91
N PRO A 786 -53.81 -72.85 29.88
CA PRO A 786 -53.45 -71.41 29.82
C PRO A 786 -52.59 -70.86 31.04
N LYS A 787 -52.36 -69.52 31.06
CA LYS A 787 -52.02 -68.58 32.19
C LYS A 787 -50.52 -68.44 32.58
N GLU A 788 -49.97 -67.25 32.85
CA GLU A 788 -50.42 -66.22 33.81
C GLU A 788 -50.46 -64.76 33.32
N ALA A 789 -51.32 -64.00 34.00
CA ALA A 789 -51.53 -62.56 33.94
C ALA A 789 -50.98 -61.91 35.23
N VAL A 790 -50.80 -60.58 35.23
CA VAL A 790 -51.41 -59.62 36.19
C VAL A 790 -50.82 -58.23 35.93
N THR A 791 -51.71 -57.25 35.78
CA THR A 791 -51.47 -55.80 35.95
C THR A 791 -52.51 -55.26 36.96
N PRO A 792 -52.52 -53.96 37.29
CA PRO A 792 -52.05 -53.24 38.49
C PRO A 792 -53.20 -52.91 39.49
N PRO A 793 -53.07 -52.03 40.53
CA PRO A 793 -53.30 -50.57 40.35
C PRO A 793 -52.72 -49.58 41.42
N GLY A 794 -52.50 -48.31 41.01
CA GLY A 794 -53.07 -47.10 41.66
C GLY A 794 -52.43 -46.42 42.90
N LYS A 795 -51.94 -45.18 42.70
CA LYS A 795 -52.25 -43.87 43.39
C LYS A 795 -52.17 -43.81 44.95
N THR A 796 -51.57 -42.83 45.66
CA THR A 796 -51.33 -41.37 45.47
C THR A 796 -50.50 -40.78 46.64
N VAL A 797 -49.48 -39.94 46.34
CA VAL A 797 -49.15 -38.54 46.81
C VAL A 797 -49.06 -38.23 48.34
N PRO A 798 -48.29 -37.22 48.85
CA PRO A 798 -47.14 -36.41 48.34
C PRO A 798 -45.89 -36.43 49.25
N ASP A 799 -44.69 -36.10 48.74
CA ASP A 799 -43.86 -35.06 49.39
C ASP A 799 -42.75 -34.50 48.46
N SER A 800 -42.39 -33.25 48.73
CA SER A 800 -41.69 -32.22 47.97
C SER A 800 -40.38 -32.53 47.22
N SER A 801 -40.37 -32.29 45.90
CA SER A 801 -39.40 -31.40 45.21
C SER A 801 -39.83 -31.15 43.77
N LYS A 802 -40.90 -30.34 43.63
CA LYS A 802 -41.18 -29.63 42.38
C LYS A 802 -40.15 -28.51 42.20
N ASP A 803 -39.87 -28.21 40.94
CA ASP A 803 -39.35 -26.93 40.44
C ASP A 803 -37.82 -26.73 40.40
N ALA A 804 -37.06 -27.69 39.87
CA ALA A 804 -35.80 -27.34 39.21
C ALA A 804 -36.07 -27.11 37.72
N VAL A 805 -36.43 -25.88 37.36
CA VAL A 805 -36.51 -25.48 35.95
C VAL A 805 -35.09 -25.58 35.37
N ASN A 806 -34.85 -26.51 34.45
CA ASN A 806 -33.52 -26.73 33.90
C ASN A 806 -33.22 -25.71 32.79
N PHE A 807 -32.04 -25.09 32.86
CA PHE A 807 -31.53 -24.12 31.88
C PHE A 807 -31.64 -24.63 30.43
N SER A 808 -31.22 -25.87 30.18
CA SER A 808 -31.18 -26.44 28.82
C SER A 808 -32.58 -26.54 28.20
N ASP A 809 -33.57 -26.95 29.01
CA ASP A 809 -34.96 -27.09 28.57
C ASP A 809 -35.59 -25.72 28.28
N LEU A 810 -35.31 -24.71 29.13
CA LEU A 810 -35.78 -23.34 28.88
C LEU A 810 -35.15 -22.72 27.64
N LYS A 811 -33.83 -22.89 27.44
CA LYS A 811 -33.12 -22.40 26.24
C LYS A 811 -33.70 -23.05 24.98
N ALA A 812 -33.83 -24.38 24.97
CA ALA A 812 -34.37 -25.10 23.81
C ALA A 812 -35.82 -24.69 23.51
N ALA A 813 -36.68 -24.58 24.53
CA ALA A 813 -38.05 -24.14 24.38
C ALA A 813 -38.16 -22.67 23.92
N GLY A 814 -37.27 -21.80 24.39
CA GLY A 814 -37.18 -20.40 23.97
C GLY A 814 -36.77 -20.25 22.51
N ILE A 815 -35.77 -21.00 22.05
CA ILE A 815 -35.33 -21.02 20.65
C ILE A 815 -36.41 -21.62 19.74
N ASP A 816 -37.09 -22.69 20.17
CA ASP A 816 -38.22 -23.27 19.44
C ASP A 816 -39.40 -22.29 19.32
N ALA A 817 -39.72 -21.56 20.40
CA ALA A 817 -40.73 -20.50 20.37
C ALA A 817 -40.37 -19.37 19.39
N PHE A 818 -39.09 -18.95 19.35
CA PHE A 818 -38.61 -17.97 18.38
C PHE A 818 -38.78 -18.48 16.93
N LYS A 819 -38.40 -19.73 16.66
CA LYS A 819 -38.56 -20.37 15.34
C LYS A 819 -40.03 -20.46 14.90
N LYS A 820 -40.93 -20.66 15.85
CA LYS A 820 -42.40 -20.68 15.65
C LYS A 820 -43.03 -19.27 15.60
N ARG A 821 -42.22 -18.21 15.67
CA ARG A 821 -42.65 -16.79 15.73
C ARG A 821 -43.52 -16.42 16.93
N ASP A 822 -43.50 -17.21 17.99
CA ASP A 822 -44.11 -16.85 19.28
C ASP A 822 -43.13 -16.03 20.12
N LEU A 823 -42.93 -14.77 19.71
CA LEU A 823 -41.86 -13.92 20.21
C LEU A 823 -42.00 -13.56 21.70
N LYS A 824 -43.22 -13.34 22.20
CA LYS A 824 -43.45 -13.05 23.62
C LYS A 824 -43.11 -14.25 24.51
N LYS A 825 -43.45 -15.46 24.05
CA LYS A 825 -43.08 -16.70 24.74
C LYS A 825 -41.58 -16.95 24.68
N ALA A 826 -40.96 -16.69 23.52
CA ALA A 826 -39.50 -16.80 23.36
C ALA A 826 -38.75 -15.86 24.31
N GLU A 827 -39.15 -14.59 24.37
CA GLU A 827 -38.55 -13.59 25.28
C GLU A 827 -38.66 -14.02 26.74
N GLY A 828 -39.84 -14.48 27.17
CA GLY A 828 -40.07 -14.94 28.54
C GLY A 828 -39.25 -16.19 28.90
N LEU A 829 -39.11 -17.14 27.98
CA LEU A 829 -38.35 -18.38 28.22
C LEU A 829 -36.83 -18.13 28.20
N LEU A 830 -36.34 -17.32 27.27
CA LEU A 830 -34.91 -17.00 27.16
C LEU A 830 -34.43 -16.13 28.31
N ASN A 831 -35.24 -15.17 28.79
CA ASN A 831 -34.93 -14.41 30.00
C ASN A 831 -34.86 -15.32 31.24
N LYS A 832 -35.78 -16.28 31.37
CA LYS A 832 -35.71 -17.28 32.45
C LYS A 832 -34.49 -18.16 32.32
N ALA A 833 -34.12 -18.59 31.11
CA ALA A 833 -32.89 -19.36 30.88
C ALA A 833 -31.66 -18.56 31.33
N LEU A 834 -31.53 -17.31 30.88
CA LEU A 834 -30.39 -16.44 31.23
C LEU A 834 -30.34 -16.04 32.71
N SER A 835 -31.44 -16.19 33.45
CA SER A 835 -31.45 -16.03 34.91
C SER A 835 -30.84 -17.23 35.65
N LEU A 836 -30.69 -18.38 34.98
CA LEU A 836 -30.12 -19.61 35.53
C LEU A 836 -28.67 -19.81 35.11
N ASP A 837 -28.35 -19.59 33.83
CA ASP A 837 -26.99 -19.72 33.32
C ASP A 837 -26.76 -18.77 32.13
N GLN A 838 -25.53 -18.32 31.99
CA GLN A 838 -25.09 -17.42 30.93
C GLN A 838 -24.73 -18.25 29.69
N ASP A 839 -25.33 -17.95 28.55
CA ASP A 839 -25.07 -18.69 27.31
C ASP A 839 -25.17 -17.78 26.08
N LYS A 840 -24.14 -17.88 25.22
CA LYS A 840 -24.01 -17.05 24.02
C LYS A 840 -25.17 -17.21 23.04
N GLU A 841 -25.71 -18.43 22.85
CA GLU A 841 -26.85 -18.63 21.95
C GLU A 841 -28.14 -18.09 22.56
N ALA A 842 -28.35 -18.25 23.87
CA ALA A 842 -29.50 -17.68 24.56
C ALA A 842 -29.49 -16.13 24.47
N TYR A 843 -28.33 -15.48 24.62
CA TYR A 843 -28.17 -14.04 24.38
C TYR A 843 -28.47 -13.64 22.93
N LEU A 844 -27.95 -14.38 21.94
CA LEU A 844 -28.19 -14.10 20.53
C LEU A 844 -29.68 -14.21 20.16
N TYR A 845 -30.32 -15.30 20.55
CA TYR A 845 -31.74 -15.52 20.27
C TYR A 845 -32.64 -14.55 21.03
N LEU A 846 -32.27 -14.15 22.24
CA LEU A 846 -33.02 -13.14 22.99
C LEU A 846 -32.91 -11.77 22.31
N ALA A 847 -31.72 -11.37 21.87
CA ALA A 847 -31.51 -10.13 21.12
C ALA A 847 -32.30 -10.12 19.81
N TYR A 848 -32.29 -11.21 19.03
CA TYR A 848 -33.15 -11.32 17.85
C TYR A 848 -34.63 -11.25 18.19
N THR A 849 -35.06 -11.85 19.31
CA THR A 849 -36.45 -11.82 19.75
C THR A 849 -36.89 -10.40 20.10
N GLN A 850 -36.11 -9.69 20.91
CA GLN A 850 -36.39 -8.31 21.33
C GLN A 850 -36.36 -7.33 20.15
N MET A 851 -35.44 -7.53 19.21
CA MET A 851 -35.39 -6.73 17.98
C MET A 851 -36.66 -6.91 17.13
N ASN A 852 -37.21 -8.13 17.04
CA ASN A 852 -38.47 -8.38 16.34
C ASN A 852 -39.71 -7.90 17.11
N LEU A 853 -39.63 -7.80 18.44
CA LEU A 853 -40.68 -7.22 19.29
C LEU A 853 -40.66 -5.69 19.32
N GLY A 854 -39.56 -5.06 18.90
CA GLY A 854 -39.35 -3.61 19.04
C GLY A 854 -39.04 -3.18 20.48
N ASN A 855 -38.60 -4.10 21.34
CA ASN A 855 -38.27 -3.83 22.75
C ASN A 855 -36.85 -3.26 22.85
N GLU A 856 -36.68 -2.01 22.44
CA GLU A 856 -35.38 -1.35 22.27
C GLU A 856 -34.53 -1.27 23.54
N GLU A 857 -35.14 -0.95 24.68
CA GLU A 857 -34.43 -0.79 25.96
C GLU A 857 -33.87 -2.13 26.46
N GLU A 858 -34.66 -3.19 26.39
CA GLU A 858 -34.24 -4.54 26.78
C GLU A 858 -33.25 -5.16 25.77
N LEU A 859 -33.37 -4.82 24.48
CA LEU A 859 -32.40 -5.21 23.46
C LEU A 859 -31.01 -4.68 23.78
N GLU A 860 -30.90 -3.38 24.07
CA GLU A 860 -29.61 -2.77 24.37
C GLU A 860 -28.98 -3.36 25.65
N LYS A 861 -29.78 -3.59 26.68
CA LYS A 861 -29.35 -4.24 27.92
C LYS A 861 -28.86 -5.67 27.68
N THR A 862 -29.59 -6.43 26.88
CA THR A 862 -29.26 -7.83 26.52
C THR A 862 -27.95 -7.88 25.74
N LEU A 863 -27.76 -7.00 24.75
CA LEU A 863 -26.55 -6.94 23.94
C LEU A 863 -25.33 -6.53 24.76
N LYS A 864 -25.45 -5.52 25.63
CA LYS A 864 -24.35 -5.13 26.55
C LYS A 864 -23.97 -6.26 27.49
N SER A 865 -24.97 -6.92 28.08
CA SER A 865 -24.74 -8.04 29.02
C SER A 865 -24.12 -9.24 28.31
N GLY A 866 -24.61 -9.57 27.11
CA GLY A 866 -24.05 -10.65 26.30
C GLY A 866 -22.61 -10.39 25.88
N ILE A 867 -22.27 -9.17 25.45
CA ILE A 867 -20.90 -8.79 25.09
C ILE A 867 -19.98 -8.82 26.31
N ALA A 868 -20.46 -8.39 27.48
CA ALA A 868 -19.68 -8.45 28.72
C ALA A 868 -19.41 -9.90 29.14
N ALA A 869 -20.38 -10.81 28.97
CA ALA A 869 -20.23 -12.23 29.29
C ALA A 869 -19.40 -12.99 28.24
N PHE A 870 -19.51 -12.63 26.95
CA PHE A 870 -18.88 -13.30 25.82
C PHE A 870 -18.20 -12.29 24.89
N PRO A 871 -17.07 -11.70 25.30
CA PRO A 871 -16.39 -10.65 24.54
C PRO A 871 -15.78 -11.14 23.22
N ASP A 872 -15.65 -12.46 23.03
CA ASP A 872 -15.20 -13.14 21.81
C ASP A 872 -16.34 -13.55 20.87
N GLU A 873 -17.61 -13.34 21.22
CA GLU A 873 -18.73 -13.66 20.33
C GLU A 873 -19.02 -12.51 19.36
N ALA A 874 -18.37 -12.54 18.20
CA ALA A 874 -18.46 -11.49 17.16
C ALA A 874 -19.90 -11.17 16.71
N ARG A 875 -20.82 -12.15 16.75
CA ARG A 875 -22.22 -11.95 16.36
C ARG A 875 -22.95 -10.93 17.25
N LEU A 876 -22.62 -10.84 18.52
CA LEU A 876 -23.24 -9.87 19.44
C LEU A 876 -22.83 -8.43 19.11
N TYR A 877 -21.55 -8.21 18.79
CA TYR A 877 -21.07 -6.91 18.29
C TYR A 877 -21.72 -6.54 16.97
N HIS A 878 -21.88 -7.50 16.05
CA HIS A 878 -22.50 -7.25 14.76
C HIS A 878 -23.99 -6.87 14.91
N ILE A 879 -24.76 -7.60 15.73
CA ILE A 879 -26.17 -7.28 16.00
C ILE A 879 -26.30 -5.89 16.63
N TYR A 880 -25.44 -5.57 17.61
CA TYR A 880 -25.53 -4.29 18.31
C TYR A 880 -25.05 -3.11 17.46
N ALA A 881 -24.02 -3.27 16.64
CA ALA A 881 -23.59 -2.25 15.68
C ALA A 881 -24.66 -2.00 14.62
N LYS A 882 -25.35 -3.05 14.15
CA LYS A 882 -26.48 -2.92 13.22
C LYS A 882 -27.65 -2.16 13.87
N TYR A 883 -27.95 -2.44 15.13
CA TYR A 883 -28.96 -1.71 15.88
C TYR A 883 -28.60 -0.22 16.05
N LEU A 884 -27.38 0.10 16.47
CA LEU A 884 -26.91 1.49 16.60
C LEU A 884 -26.91 2.24 15.25
N SER A 885 -26.49 1.56 14.18
CA SER A 885 -26.55 2.10 12.81
C SER A 885 -27.98 2.41 12.39
N SER A 886 -28.95 1.54 12.72
CA SER A 886 -30.37 1.80 12.42
C SER A 886 -30.95 3.01 13.16
N LYS A 887 -30.31 3.43 14.27
CA LYS A 887 -30.64 4.66 15.01
C LYS A 887 -29.87 5.90 14.52
N GLY A 888 -29.01 5.75 13.51
CA GLY A 888 -28.13 6.83 13.05
C GLY A 888 -26.91 7.08 13.95
N GLU A 889 -26.65 6.23 14.95
CA GLU A 889 -25.51 6.35 15.87
C GLU A 889 -24.25 5.71 15.28
N VAL A 890 -23.86 6.15 14.07
CA VAL A 890 -22.81 5.53 13.24
C VAL A 890 -21.45 5.49 13.95
N GLU A 891 -21.05 6.55 14.66
CA GLU A 891 -19.77 6.58 15.38
C GLU A 891 -19.70 5.53 16.49
N LYS A 892 -20.80 5.36 17.25
CA LYS A 892 -20.87 4.32 18.29
C LYS A 892 -20.89 2.93 17.68
N ALA A 893 -21.59 2.75 16.55
CA ALA A 893 -21.57 1.50 15.81
C ALA A 893 -20.16 1.15 15.33
N LEU A 894 -19.41 2.12 14.80
CA LEU A 894 -18.04 1.93 14.33
C LEU A 894 -17.08 1.59 15.48
N ALA A 895 -17.18 2.31 16.61
CA ALA A 895 -16.40 2.02 17.80
C ALA A 895 -16.66 0.60 18.34
N LEU A 896 -17.92 0.16 18.30
CA LEU A 896 -18.32 -1.17 18.72
C LEU A 896 -17.81 -2.26 17.75
N VAL A 897 -17.83 -2.00 16.44
CA VAL A 897 -17.24 -2.90 15.44
C VAL A 897 -15.72 -3.00 15.63
N ASP A 898 -15.04 -1.88 15.91
CA ASP A 898 -13.61 -1.88 16.22
C ASP A 898 -13.29 -2.66 17.49
N GLN A 899 -14.14 -2.56 18.52
CA GLN A 899 -14.02 -3.38 19.72
C GLN A 899 -14.19 -4.88 19.40
N GLY A 900 -15.20 -5.24 18.61
CA GLY A 900 -15.44 -6.63 18.20
C GLY A 900 -14.28 -7.18 17.34
N LEU A 901 -13.68 -6.38 16.47
CA LEU A 901 -12.52 -6.76 15.66
C LEU A 901 -11.23 -6.85 16.48
N LYS A 902 -11.11 -6.17 17.62
CA LYS A 902 -9.99 -6.42 18.55
C LYS A 902 -10.07 -7.82 19.16
N ALA A 903 -11.28 -8.27 19.52
CA ALA A 903 -11.50 -9.61 20.04
C ALA A 903 -11.47 -10.69 18.95
N ASN A 904 -11.96 -10.37 17.74
CA ASN A 904 -12.01 -11.26 16.59
C ASN A 904 -11.46 -10.58 15.32
N PRO A 905 -10.11 -10.50 15.17
CA PRO A 905 -9.48 -9.79 14.06
C PRO A 905 -9.82 -10.30 12.66
N ASP A 906 -10.32 -11.53 12.56
CA ASP A 906 -10.62 -12.20 11.29
C ASP A 906 -12.12 -12.34 10.99
N ASP A 907 -13.00 -11.81 11.84
CA ASP A 907 -14.44 -11.89 11.61
C ASP A 907 -14.85 -11.08 10.36
N LYS A 908 -15.33 -11.78 9.33
CA LYS A 908 -15.70 -11.19 8.04
C LYS A 908 -16.91 -10.27 8.14
N ASN A 909 -17.88 -10.59 9.00
CA ASN A 909 -19.12 -9.81 9.12
C ASN A 909 -18.83 -8.46 9.78
N LEU A 910 -17.98 -8.42 10.80
CA LEU A 910 -17.53 -7.18 11.42
C LEU A 910 -16.66 -6.34 10.47
N LYS A 911 -15.77 -6.95 9.67
CA LYS A 911 -15.02 -6.22 8.62
C LYS A 911 -15.93 -5.59 7.58
N MET A 912 -16.89 -6.36 7.05
CA MET A 912 -17.89 -5.84 6.10
C MET A 912 -18.74 -4.72 6.72
N MET A 913 -19.16 -4.88 7.98
CA MET A 913 -19.92 -3.85 8.69
C MET A 913 -19.08 -2.59 8.92
N LYS A 914 -17.78 -2.71 9.19
CA LYS A 914 -16.86 -1.58 9.31
C LYS A 914 -16.75 -0.79 8.01
N ASP A 915 -16.65 -1.49 6.88
CA ASP A 915 -16.56 -0.87 5.57
C ASP A 915 -17.89 -0.20 5.19
N TYR A 916 -19.02 -0.83 5.52
CA TYR A 916 -20.36 -0.24 5.34
C TYR A 916 -20.56 1.03 6.17
N LEU A 917 -20.12 1.06 7.43
CA LEU A 917 -20.26 2.22 8.31
C LEU A 917 -19.32 3.40 7.97
N LYS A 918 -18.31 3.17 7.12
CA LYS A 918 -17.37 4.20 6.66
C LYS A 918 -17.76 4.88 5.35
N GLN A 919 -18.72 4.29 4.62
CA GLN A 919 -19.36 4.88 3.44
C GLN A 919 -20.46 5.83 3.88
#